data_AF-A0A2S1JXM1-F1
#
_entry.id   AF-A0A2S1JXM1-F1
#
_cell.length_a   1.000
_cell.length_b   1.000
_cell.length_c   1.000
_cell.angle_alpha   90.00
_cell.angle_beta   90.00
_cell.angle_gamma   90.00
#
_symmetry.space_group_name_H-M   'P 1'
#
loop_
_entity.id
_entity.type
_entity.pdbx_description
1 polymer ?
#
loop_
_entity_poly.entity_id
_entity_poly.type
_entity_poly.pdbx_seq_one_letter_code
_entity_poly.pdbx_strand_id
1 'polypeptide(L)'
;MYINLFSKLFLLVFFQCISACSGESSNNKKETDDAHPEVTKSLTVQGYIEAGNYSGVEVIFRVENEVFNAELDMYGNYIVELEVHELEVDSFVQAEANFPTGSGVKLVSTLGSFQDLLEKSGDDGILVRSELLNVNITSISTALSALLEVENNGALMSDSQYEAAYQQVNPYTVFDIAAYISLLINNPQEARFGVPDEFDDVYELATNFSLMALYISQIKENFLEEFESTKTSISKNQNLVSASPSILSDIEDTYYLVGDNLRLTLQADGTGEVIGAMDSAVITWSQSDEGLIIEGADLVTGYYYNEYDLAFVETHIRITKLNWVSNTASVDSVILNSVQYEHYPGGEYQGSQFIEQTLMSFAVRSSAELAVSNAIELGKTYSLPIASTVSDIVDPGEELSPVNAVMVLEMRFYGDYENGGKVDIIVPEIYTDGSSFETELAGIWFVNDHNQLRVEVTNNKSFAYTFLDYKSDDYNRVFVMDESYEIRLTKLSSFFGQELDGWKGQEIPGMYYIPNPSWSFSTVLDHYWVELDTDGSVNTVRGLDLNLDGQFDNSEINLTPGLWRLDESGELTIRHYSQESEDCIPGLWDPGTISGCQLAREYKWNLYRVDGENRFYMKKTLKHFSDMSSITGQLPVENAYIYNSKMEKISERPFEVPGI
;
A
#
# COMPACT_ATOMS: atom_id res chain seq x y z
N MET A 1 -62.50 -1.60 2.13
CA MET A 1 -63.26 -1.10 3.29
C MET A 1 -62.30 -0.24 4.10
N TYR A 2 -62.44 1.09 3.95
CA TYR A 2 -61.81 2.22 4.67
C TYR A 2 -60.25 2.29 4.74
N ILE A 3 -59.56 3.23 4.06
CA ILE A 3 -59.37 4.70 4.36
C ILE A 3 -58.34 4.90 5.49
N ASN A 4 -57.30 5.75 5.50
CA ASN A 4 -56.86 6.89 4.69
C ASN A 4 -55.41 7.30 5.11
N LEU A 5 -54.58 7.78 4.17
CA LEU A 5 -54.05 9.16 4.02
C LEU A 5 -53.18 9.76 5.15
N PHE A 6 -51.97 10.20 4.79
CA PHE A 6 -51.66 11.63 4.73
C PHE A 6 -50.58 11.93 3.67
N SER A 7 -51.01 12.56 2.57
CA SER A 7 -50.17 13.38 1.68
C SER A 7 -51.00 14.59 1.23
N LYS A 8 -50.31 15.72 0.97
CA LYS A 8 -50.63 16.93 0.16
C LYS A 8 -50.15 18.20 0.88
N LEU A 9 -49.27 19.04 0.32
CA LEU A 9 -49.31 19.83 -0.93
C LEU A 9 -50.26 21.05 -0.86
N PHE A 10 -49.69 22.27 -0.93
CA PHE A 10 -50.30 23.55 -1.36
C PHE A 10 -49.13 24.54 -1.56
N LEU A 11 -48.67 24.95 -2.74
CA LEU A 11 -49.23 25.65 -3.91
C LEU A 11 -49.46 27.17 -3.73
N LEU A 12 -48.64 27.92 -4.47
CA LEU A 12 -48.68 29.32 -4.93
C LEU A 12 -50.07 29.98 -5.04
N VAL A 13 -50.18 31.26 -4.64
CA VAL A 13 -51.12 32.23 -5.26
C VAL A 13 -50.52 33.66 -5.29
N PHE A 14 -50.56 34.25 -6.49
CA PHE A 14 -50.34 35.63 -6.90
C PHE A 14 -51.22 36.67 -6.17
N PHE A 15 -50.70 37.89 -5.98
CA PHE A 15 -51.55 39.10 -5.95
C PHE A 15 -50.87 40.26 -6.70
N GLN A 16 -51.43 40.63 -7.85
CA GLN A 16 -51.26 41.95 -8.46
C GLN A 16 -52.24 42.92 -7.79
N CYS A 17 -51.79 44.15 -7.51
CA CYS A 17 -52.64 45.32 -7.45
C CYS A 17 -51.94 46.48 -8.16
N ILE A 18 -52.54 46.93 -9.26
CA ILE A 18 -52.25 48.20 -9.92
C ILE A 18 -53.10 49.27 -9.25
N SER A 19 -52.49 50.39 -8.88
CA SER A 19 -53.18 51.68 -8.82
C SER A 19 -52.19 52.82 -9.01
N ALA A 20 -52.41 53.60 -10.07
CA ALA A 20 -51.68 54.81 -10.41
C ALA A 20 -52.23 56.03 -9.65
N CYS A 21 -51.35 56.94 -9.25
CA CYS A 21 -51.61 58.39 -9.21
C CYS A 21 -50.30 59.19 -9.12
N SER A 22 -50.05 59.97 -10.18
CA SER A 22 -49.52 61.35 -10.23
C SER A 22 -48.47 61.84 -9.22
N GLY A 23 -47.40 62.46 -9.72
CA GLY A 23 -46.77 63.59 -9.02
C GLY A 23 -45.27 63.77 -9.23
N GLU A 24 -44.93 64.60 -10.20
CA GLU A 24 -43.66 65.28 -10.46
C GLU A 24 -42.94 65.79 -9.19
N SER A 25 -41.66 65.45 -9.00
CA SER A 25 -40.62 66.32 -8.41
C SER A 25 -39.28 65.60 -8.32
N SER A 26 -38.30 66.16 -9.03
CA SER A 26 -36.86 65.91 -8.92
C SER A 26 -36.35 65.82 -7.47
N ASN A 27 -35.52 64.82 -7.17
CA ASN A 27 -34.36 65.02 -6.31
C ASN A 27 -33.32 63.90 -6.46
N ASN A 28 -32.10 64.32 -6.76
CA ASN A 28 -30.86 63.54 -6.75
C ASN A 28 -30.71 62.71 -5.47
N LYS A 29 -30.55 61.39 -5.62
CA LYS A 29 -29.71 60.58 -4.73
C LYS A 29 -28.91 59.63 -5.58
N LYS A 30 -27.59 59.82 -5.56
CA LYS A 30 -26.61 58.81 -5.95
C LYS A 30 -26.94 57.53 -5.18
N GLU A 31 -27.32 56.47 -5.87
CA GLU A 31 -26.97 55.13 -5.46
C GLU A 31 -25.45 55.07 -5.50
N THR A 32 -24.84 55.13 -4.32
CA THR A 32 -23.51 54.60 -4.11
C THR A 32 -23.64 53.08 -4.29
N ASP A 33 -23.04 52.58 -5.37
CA ASP A 33 -22.57 51.21 -5.46
C ASP A 33 -21.90 50.87 -4.13
N ASP A 34 -22.55 50.02 -3.34
CA ASP A 34 -21.96 49.40 -2.16
C ASP A 34 -21.10 48.25 -2.70
N ALA A 35 -19.97 48.62 -3.30
CA ALA A 35 -18.91 47.68 -3.61
C ALA A 35 -18.35 47.23 -2.26
N HIS A 36 -18.84 46.09 -1.77
CA HIS A 36 -18.10 45.34 -0.76
C HIS A 36 -16.68 45.15 -1.31
N PRO A 37 -15.63 45.56 -0.58
CA PRO A 37 -14.28 45.27 -1.02
C PRO A 37 -14.16 43.74 -1.16
N GLU A 38 -13.81 43.27 -2.36
CA GLU A 38 -13.40 41.87 -2.53
C GLU A 38 -12.25 41.62 -1.56
N VAL A 39 -12.48 40.69 -0.63
CA VAL A 39 -11.46 40.29 0.34
C VAL A 39 -10.68 39.17 -0.33
N THR A 40 -9.42 39.45 -0.66
CA THR A 40 -8.49 38.47 -1.20
C THR A 40 -7.51 38.00 -0.12
N LYS A 41 -6.94 36.82 -0.34
CA LYS A 41 -5.81 36.28 0.42
C LYS A 41 -4.65 36.09 -0.53
N SER A 42 -3.44 36.38 -0.06
CA SER A 42 -2.22 36.30 -0.85
C SER A 42 -1.25 35.31 -0.23
N LEU A 43 -0.59 34.54 -1.08
CA LEU A 43 0.46 33.59 -0.73
C LEU A 43 1.59 33.71 -1.76
N THR A 44 2.82 33.86 -1.31
CA THR A 44 3.99 33.76 -2.18
C THR A 44 4.54 32.34 -2.11
N VAL A 45 4.78 31.68 -3.23
CA VAL A 45 5.43 30.37 -3.29
C VAL A 45 6.80 30.50 -3.94
N GLN A 46 7.83 29.95 -3.28
CA GLN A 46 9.19 29.87 -3.79
C GLN A 46 9.64 28.43 -3.85
N GLY A 47 10.13 28.00 -5.01
CA GLY A 47 10.55 26.63 -5.23
C GLY A 47 11.58 26.47 -6.33
N TYR A 48 11.82 25.22 -6.69
CA TYR A 48 12.78 24.81 -7.72
C TYR A 48 12.13 23.85 -8.72
N ILE A 49 12.58 23.87 -9.97
CA ILE A 49 12.20 22.89 -11.00
C ILE A 49 13.38 21.99 -11.36
N GLU A 50 13.14 20.69 -11.48
CA GLU A 50 14.14 19.74 -12.03
C GLU A 50 14.20 19.85 -13.56
N ALA A 51 14.79 20.94 -14.05
CA ALA A 51 14.86 21.21 -15.51
C ALA A 51 15.94 20.41 -16.25
N GLY A 52 16.85 19.73 -15.54
CA GLY A 52 18.00 19.06 -16.15
C GLY A 52 18.80 20.00 -17.06
N ASN A 53 18.91 19.62 -18.35
CA ASN A 53 19.59 20.42 -19.37
C ASN A 53 18.64 21.29 -20.23
N TYR A 54 17.36 21.36 -19.90
CA TYR A 54 16.39 22.13 -20.68
C TYR A 54 16.46 23.63 -20.38
N SER A 55 16.07 24.43 -21.38
CA SER A 55 15.91 25.88 -21.26
C SER A 55 14.55 26.29 -21.83
N GLY A 56 14.01 27.43 -21.38
CA GLY A 56 12.68 27.88 -21.80
C GLY A 56 11.55 27.05 -21.20
N VAL A 57 11.72 26.55 -19.98
CA VAL A 57 10.64 25.93 -19.21
C VAL A 57 9.74 27.03 -18.65
N GLU A 58 8.43 26.84 -18.76
CA GLU A 58 7.42 27.74 -18.22
C GLU A 58 6.77 27.10 -16.99
N VAL A 59 6.66 27.84 -15.89
CA VAL A 59 6.04 27.36 -14.65
C VAL A 59 4.74 28.12 -14.42
N ILE A 60 3.66 27.38 -14.26
CA ILE A 60 2.33 27.91 -13.97
C ILE A 60 1.74 27.25 -12.74
N PHE A 61 0.88 27.99 -12.04
CA PHE A 61 0.10 27.52 -10.91
C PHE A 61 -1.36 27.62 -11.25
N ARG A 62 -2.13 26.59 -10.91
CA ARG A 62 -3.57 26.56 -11.05
C ARG A 62 -4.20 26.56 -9.67
N VAL A 63 -5.19 27.44 -9.49
CA VAL A 63 -6.11 27.41 -8.36
C VAL A 63 -7.51 27.44 -8.95
N GLU A 64 -8.21 26.30 -8.93
CA GLU A 64 -9.46 26.10 -9.68
C GLU A 64 -9.34 26.52 -11.16
N ASN A 65 -9.97 27.63 -11.56
CA ASN A 65 -9.97 28.14 -12.94
C ASN A 65 -8.94 29.27 -13.15
N GLU A 66 -8.24 29.70 -12.11
CA GLU A 66 -7.24 30.77 -12.19
C GLU A 66 -5.85 30.20 -12.50
N VAL A 67 -5.09 30.95 -13.28
CA VAL A 67 -3.72 30.57 -13.70
C VAL A 67 -2.76 31.70 -13.38
N PHE A 68 -1.74 31.37 -12.58
CA PHE A 68 -0.67 32.28 -12.19
C PHE A 68 0.62 31.84 -12.87
N ASN A 69 1.43 32.78 -13.33
CA ASN A 69 2.71 32.49 -13.99
C ASN A 69 3.84 32.80 -13.02
N ALA A 70 4.78 31.87 -12.87
CA ALA A 70 5.95 32.08 -12.02
C ALA A 70 7.09 32.75 -12.79
N GLU A 71 7.88 33.55 -12.09
CA GLU A 71 9.15 34.07 -12.61
C GLU A 71 10.25 33.05 -12.33
N LEU A 72 10.89 32.54 -13.39
CA LEU A 72 11.94 31.52 -13.32
C LEU A 72 13.34 32.14 -13.53
N ASP A 73 14.30 31.78 -12.68
CA ASP A 73 15.69 32.17 -12.82
C ASP A 73 16.51 31.18 -13.68
N MET A 74 17.78 31.51 -13.93
CA MET A 74 18.67 30.66 -14.74
C MET A 74 19.11 29.36 -14.08
N TYR A 75 18.81 29.18 -12.79
CA TYR A 75 19.17 28.01 -11.99
C TYR A 75 17.97 27.10 -11.72
N GLY A 76 16.79 27.45 -12.23
CA GLY A 76 15.56 26.69 -12.04
C GLY A 76 14.79 27.07 -10.79
N ASN A 77 15.17 28.13 -10.06
CA ASN A 77 14.36 28.62 -8.95
C ASN A 77 13.25 29.52 -9.49
N TYR A 78 12.06 29.42 -8.90
CA TYR A 78 10.93 30.24 -9.28
C TYR A 78 10.29 30.96 -8.09
N ILE A 79 9.58 32.05 -8.39
CA ILE A 79 8.69 32.74 -7.46
C ILE A 79 7.34 33.02 -8.14
N VAL A 80 6.25 32.81 -7.40
CA VAL A 80 4.90 33.16 -7.84
C VAL A 80 4.11 33.78 -6.69
N GLU A 81 3.31 34.79 -6.99
CA GLU A 81 2.33 35.37 -6.08
C GLU A 81 0.95 34.87 -6.48
N LEU A 82 0.30 34.16 -5.55
CA LEU A 82 -1.06 33.66 -5.69
C LEU A 82 -1.97 34.62 -4.92
N GLU A 83 -2.96 35.19 -5.58
CA GLU A 83 -3.98 36.03 -4.95
C GLU A 83 -5.35 35.47 -5.30
N VAL A 84 -6.08 34.99 -4.29
CA VAL A 84 -7.37 34.31 -4.47
C VAL A 84 -8.45 34.99 -3.65
N HIS A 85 -9.71 34.86 -4.08
CA HIS A 85 -10.84 35.39 -3.32
C HIS A 85 -11.01 34.60 -2.01
N GLU A 86 -11.45 35.24 -0.91
CA GLU A 86 -11.63 34.58 0.40
C GLU A 86 -12.61 33.38 0.37
N LEU A 87 -13.48 33.32 -0.65
CA LEU A 87 -14.40 32.19 -0.85
C LEU A 87 -13.75 30.98 -1.56
N GLU A 88 -12.53 31.14 -2.04
CA GLU A 88 -11.77 30.16 -2.82
C GLU A 88 -10.51 29.71 -2.07
N VAL A 89 -10.41 30.01 -0.77
CA VAL A 89 -9.25 29.59 0.05
C VAL A 89 -9.19 28.07 0.25
N ASP A 90 -10.31 27.37 0.12
CA ASP A 90 -10.35 25.90 0.16
C ASP A 90 -10.00 25.27 -1.20
N SER A 91 -9.76 26.09 -2.23
CA SER A 91 -9.41 25.63 -3.57
C SER A 91 -8.06 24.93 -3.60
N PHE A 92 -7.99 23.87 -4.40
CA PHE A 92 -6.79 23.06 -4.52
C PHE A 92 -5.76 23.70 -5.46
N VAL A 93 -4.47 23.66 -5.05
CA VAL A 93 -3.37 24.28 -5.78
C VAL A 93 -2.49 23.21 -6.44
N GLN A 94 -2.25 23.39 -7.74
CA GLN A 94 -1.34 22.55 -8.52
C GLN A 94 -0.33 23.41 -9.28
N ALA A 95 0.93 22.99 -9.29
CA ALA A 95 1.99 23.61 -10.08
C ALA A 95 2.34 22.71 -11.29
N GLU A 96 2.54 23.32 -12.45
CA GLU A 96 2.94 22.64 -13.68
C GLU A 96 4.19 23.32 -14.26
N ALA A 97 5.21 22.53 -14.61
CA ALA A 97 6.35 22.98 -15.39
C ALA A 97 6.26 22.39 -16.81
N ASN A 98 6.03 23.25 -17.79
CA ASN A 98 5.87 22.93 -19.20
C ASN A 98 7.20 23.13 -19.93
N PHE A 99 7.76 22.05 -20.47
CA PHE A 99 9.02 22.09 -21.19
C PHE A 99 8.79 22.43 -22.68
N PRO A 100 9.84 22.83 -23.43
CA PRO A 100 9.70 23.14 -24.84
C PRO A 100 9.03 22.03 -25.65
N THR A 101 8.20 22.42 -26.62
CA THR A 101 7.46 21.48 -27.47
C THR A 101 8.36 20.39 -28.08
N GLY A 102 7.92 19.13 -27.96
CA GLY A 102 8.66 17.96 -28.45
C GLY A 102 9.69 17.41 -27.46
N SER A 103 9.76 17.95 -26.23
CA SER A 103 10.55 17.36 -25.14
C SER A 103 9.96 16.05 -24.62
N GLY A 104 8.63 15.88 -24.70
CA GLY A 104 7.88 14.83 -24.00
C GLY A 104 7.85 15.03 -22.48
N VAL A 105 8.26 16.19 -21.96
CA VAL A 105 8.37 16.42 -20.51
C VAL A 105 7.33 17.45 -20.05
N LYS A 106 6.51 17.03 -19.10
CA LYS A 106 5.69 17.89 -18.25
C LYS A 106 5.89 17.42 -16.82
N LEU A 107 6.21 18.35 -15.92
CA LEU A 107 6.31 18.05 -14.50
C LEU A 107 5.16 18.70 -13.75
N VAL A 108 4.65 18.01 -12.74
CA VAL A 108 3.48 18.41 -11.98
C VAL A 108 3.78 18.28 -10.49
N SER A 109 3.26 19.20 -9.69
CA SER A 109 3.27 19.08 -8.24
C SER A 109 1.92 19.48 -7.66
N THR A 110 1.33 18.56 -6.93
CA THR A 110 0.06 18.70 -6.21
C THR A 110 0.38 19.18 -4.79
N LEU A 111 -0.04 20.40 -4.44
CA LEU A 111 0.43 21.09 -3.24
C LEU A 111 -0.52 20.96 -2.05
N GLY A 112 -1.84 21.02 -2.26
CA GLY A 112 -2.85 21.09 -1.20
C GLY A 112 -3.86 22.20 -1.41
N SER A 113 -4.81 22.37 -0.49
CA SER A 113 -5.68 23.55 -0.46
C SER A 113 -4.90 24.84 -0.18
N PHE A 114 -5.32 25.96 -0.78
CA PHE A 114 -4.66 27.26 -0.58
C PHE A 114 -4.60 27.64 0.91
N GLN A 115 -5.63 27.31 1.69
CA GLN A 115 -5.69 27.55 3.13
C GLN A 115 -4.61 26.77 3.89
N ASP A 116 -4.42 25.48 3.62
CA ASP A 116 -3.36 24.68 4.26
C ASP A 116 -1.96 25.21 3.89
N LEU A 117 -1.77 25.61 2.63
CA LEU A 117 -0.52 26.22 2.18
C LEU A 117 -0.23 27.55 2.88
N LEU A 118 -1.26 28.37 3.08
CA LEU A 118 -1.15 29.62 3.82
C LEU A 118 -0.78 29.38 5.29
N GLU A 119 -1.38 28.37 5.93
CA GLU A 119 -1.04 27.98 7.30
C GLU A 119 0.41 27.48 7.41
N LYS A 120 0.88 26.68 6.44
CA LYS A 120 2.27 26.19 6.39
C LYS A 120 3.29 27.29 6.16
N SER A 121 2.93 28.37 5.45
CA SER A 121 3.81 29.54 5.24
C SER A 121 3.98 30.40 6.49
N GLY A 122 3.24 30.12 7.57
CA GLY A 122 3.35 30.84 8.83
C GLY A 122 3.00 32.34 8.69
N ASP A 123 3.73 33.17 9.43
CA ASP A 123 3.39 34.60 9.59
C ASP A 123 3.90 35.49 8.44
N ASP A 124 4.86 35.04 7.62
CA ASP A 124 5.45 35.86 6.56
C ASP A 124 4.74 35.70 5.20
N GLY A 125 3.88 34.69 5.06
CA GLY A 125 3.11 34.43 3.84
C GLY A 125 3.96 33.95 2.66
N ILE A 126 5.17 33.43 2.93
CA ILE A 126 6.09 32.90 1.91
C ILE A 126 6.28 31.41 2.15
N LEU A 127 5.61 30.59 1.34
CA LEU A 127 5.80 29.15 1.38
C LEU A 127 7.10 28.75 0.69
N VAL A 128 7.99 28.09 1.44
CA VAL A 128 9.29 27.62 0.95
C VAL A 128 9.46 26.11 1.12
N ARG A 129 10.48 25.56 0.47
CA ARG A 129 10.83 24.13 0.49
C ARG A 129 10.97 23.54 1.90
N SER A 130 11.50 24.30 2.86
CA SER A 130 11.67 23.80 4.23
C SER A 130 10.34 23.62 4.97
N GLU A 131 9.26 24.21 4.49
CA GLU A 131 7.91 24.09 5.06
C GLU A 131 7.09 23.04 4.32
N LEU A 132 7.21 22.99 2.99
CA LEU A 132 6.58 21.98 2.15
C LEU A 132 7.52 21.58 1.00
N LEU A 133 7.95 20.32 0.97
CA LEU A 133 8.86 19.83 -0.08
C LEU A 133 8.24 19.87 -1.48
N ASN A 134 6.93 19.69 -1.57
CA ASN A 134 6.19 19.66 -2.83
C ASN A 134 6.24 21.00 -3.60
N VAL A 135 6.67 22.12 -2.99
CA VAL A 135 6.91 23.35 -3.78
C VAL A 135 8.01 23.14 -4.82
N ASN A 136 8.89 22.16 -4.66
CA ASN A 136 9.79 21.78 -5.74
C ASN A 136 9.07 20.88 -6.75
N ILE A 137 9.05 21.31 -8.01
CA ILE A 137 8.46 20.57 -9.13
C ILE A 137 9.53 19.64 -9.72
N THR A 138 9.44 18.36 -9.38
CA THR A 138 10.51 17.37 -9.60
C THR A 138 9.95 16.09 -10.20
N SER A 139 10.83 15.16 -10.59
CA SER A 139 10.43 13.81 -10.97
C SER A 139 9.60 13.12 -9.89
N ILE A 140 9.93 13.33 -8.60
CA ILE A 140 9.20 12.68 -7.50
C ILE A 140 7.82 13.31 -7.28
N SER A 141 7.73 14.65 -7.27
CA SER A 141 6.43 15.33 -7.11
C SER A 141 5.49 15.00 -8.27
N THR A 142 6.04 14.81 -9.46
CA THR A 142 5.30 14.44 -10.69
C THR A 142 4.79 13.02 -10.61
N ALA A 143 5.66 12.07 -10.25
CA ALA A 143 5.27 10.67 -10.06
C ALA A 143 4.19 10.53 -8.99
N LEU A 144 4.35 11.21 -7.85
CA LEU A 144 3.36 11.22 -6.78
C LEU A 144 2.04 11.85 -7.25
N SER A 145 2.08 12.99 -7.94
CA SER A 145 0.87 13.65 -8.45
C SER A 145 0.10 12.77 -9.44
N ALA A 146 0.80 12.10 -10.36
CA ALA A 146 0.18 11.21 -11.33
C ALA A 146 -0.51 10.02 -10.63
N LEU A 147 0.14 9.40 -9.64
CA LEU A 147 -0.45 8.30 -8.88
C LEU A 147 -1.60 8.75 -7.98
N LEU A 148 -1.53 9.93 -7.37
CA LEU A 148 -2.65 10.51 -6.63
C LEU A 148 -3.89 10.70 -7.52
N GLU A 149 -3.70 11.14 -8.77
CA GLU A 149 -4.78 11.27 -9.75
C GLU A 149 -5.37 9.90 -10.13
N VAL A 150 -4.52 8.88 -10.31
CA VAL A 150 -4.95 7.50 -10.57
C VAL A 150 -5.80 6.97 -9.42
N GLU A 151 -5.31 7.06 -8.17
CA GLU A 151 -6.01 6.55 -6.99
C GLU A 151 -7.32 7.31 -6.70
N ASN A 152 -7.37 8.61 -7.00
CA ASN A 152 -8.58 9.41 -6.86
C ASN A 152 -9.57 9.26 -8.04
N ASN A 153 -9.20 8.55 -9.11
CA ASN A 153 -9.97 8.47 -10.36
C ASN A 153 -10.22 9.84 -11.01
N GLY A 154 -9.20 10.71 -11.02
CA GLY A 154 -9.22 12.04 -11.61
C GLY A 154 -8.67 13.12 -10.68
N ALA A 155 -8.89 14.38 -11.05
CA ALA A 155 -8.33 15.52 -10.33
C ALA A 155 -8.75 15.59 -8.86
N LEU A 156 -7.80 15.93 -8.00
CA LEU A 156 -8.00 16.19 -6.58
C LEU A 156 -8.64 17.57 -6.38
N MET A 157 -9.72 17.63 -5.60
CA MET A 157 -10.48 18.87 -5.36
C MET A 157 -10.55 19.23 -3.87
N SER A 158 -9.91 18.47 -2.98
CA SER A 158 -9.93 18.70 -1.53
C SER A 158 -8.83 17.95 -0.80
N ASP A 159 -8.46 18.43 0.39
CA ASP A 159 -7.46 17.77 1.24
C ASP A 159 -7.92 16.37 1.69
N SER A 160 -9.23 16.16 1.89
CA SER A 160 -9.75 14.83 2.24
C SER A 160 -9.57 13.82 1.11
N GLN A 161 -9.65 14.25 -0.15
CA GLN A 161 -9.35 13.37 -1.30
C GLN A 161 -7.85 13.12 -1.41
N TYR A 162 -7.03 14.15 -1.18
CA TYR A 162 -5.58 14.04 -1.18
C TYR A 162 -5.11 13.01 -0.15
N GLU A 163 -5.53 13.13 1.11
CA GLU A 163 -5.15 12.21 2.19
C GLU A 163 -5.62 10.78 1.91
N ALA A 164 -6.85 10.61 1.42
CA ALA A 164 -7.37 9.28 1.07
C ALA A 164 -6.58 8.60 -0.06
N ALA A 165 -6.27 9.36 -1.12
CA ALA A 165 -5.48 8.88 -2.25
C ALA A 165 -4.03 8.61 -1.85
N TYR A 166 -3.41 9.51 -1.06
CA TYR A 166 -2.02 9.41 -0.63
C TYR A 166 -1.75 8.10 0.12
N GLN A 167 -2.70 7.64 0.95
CA GLN A 167 -2.56 6.37 1.66
C GLN A 167 -2.66 5.12 0.76
N GLN A 168 -3.30 5.22 -0.42
CA GLN A 168 -3.40 4.11 -1.38
C GLN A 168 -2.18 4.01 -2.30
N VAL A 169 -1.43 5.09 -2.48
CA VAL A 169 -0.25 5.11 -3.35
C VAL A 169 0.81 4.10 -2.87
N ASN A 170 1.44 3.38 -3.81
CA ASN A 170 2.58 2.54 -3.52
C ASN A 170 3.90 3.34 -3.64
N PRO A 171 4.70 3.51 -2.57
CA PRO A 171 5.93 4.29 -2.60
C PRO A 171 7.01 3.71 -3.54
N TYR A 172 7.08 2.38 -3.70
CA TYR A 172 8.02 1.77 -4.65
C TYR A 172 7.69 2.18 -6.09
N THR A 173 6.39 2.23 -6.42
CA THR A 173 5.91 2.70 -7.72
C THR A 173 6.22 4.17 -7.94
N VAL A 174 5.98 5.04 -6.95
CA VAL A 174 6.36 6.46 -7.03
C VAL A 174 7.82 6.59 -7.41
N PHE A 175 8.70 5.84 -6.75
CA PHE A 175 10.13 5.99 -6.94
C PHE A 175 10.62 5.43 -8.29
N ASP A 176 10.00 4.35 -8.77
CA ASP A 176 10.30 3.80 -10.10
C ASP A 176 9.84 4.77 -11.21
N ILE A 177 8.65 5.36 -11.09
CA ILE A 177 8.17 6.40 -12.02
C ILE A 177 9.07 7.64 -11.96
N ALA A 178 9.46 8.08 -10.76
CA ALA A 178 10.38 9.21 -10.59
C ALA A 178 11.74 8.93 -11.23
N ALA A 179 12.29 7.71 -11.09
CA ALA A 179 13.54 7.34 -11.72
C ALA A 179 13.45 7.36 -13.26
N TYR A 180 12.34 6.88 -13.84
CA TYR A 180 12.10 6.99 -15.27
C TYR A 180 12.02 8.46 -15.73
N ILE A 181 11.26 9.30 -15.02
CA ILE A 181 11.14 10.72 -15.33
C ILE A 181 12.51 11.42 -15.26
N SER A 182 13.30 11.16 -14.19
CA SER A 182 14.65 11.71 -14.08
C SER A 182 15.59 11.19 -15.16
N LEU A 183 15.47 9.93 -15.61
CA LEU A 183 16.23 9.42 -16.76
C LEU A 183 15.91 10.20 -18.03
N LEU A 184 14.63 10.43 -18.32
CA LEU A 184 14.16 11.23 -19.47
C LEU A 184 14.71 12.66 -19.42
N ILE A 185 14.56 13.35 -18.28
CA ILE A 185 15.02 14.74 -18.08
C ILE A 185 16.54 14.86 -18.31
N ASN A 186 17.31 13.91 -17.79
CA ASN A 186 18.77 13.96 -17.82
C ASN A 186 19.35 13.46 -19.15
N ASN A 187 18.58 12.72 -19.95
CA ASN A 187 19.02 12.14 -21.22
C ASN A 187 18.09 12.54 -22.38
N PRO A 188 17.84 13.84 -22.61
CA PRO A 188 16.80 14.31 -23.54
C PRO A 188 17.08 14.02 -25.03
N GLN A 189 18.26 13.47 -25.33
CA GLN A 189 18.68 13.10 -26.70
C GLN A 189 18.60 11.59 -26.95
N GLU A 190 18.30 10.81 -25.91
CA GLU A 190 18.29 9.35 -25.99
C GLU A 190 16.87 8.85 -26.18
N ALA A 191 16.50 8.60 -27.44
CA ALA A 191 15.15 8.13 -27.81
C ALA A 191 14.68 6.87 -27.06
N ARG A 192 15.61 6.05 -26.55
CA ARG A 192 15.29 4.85 -25.74
C ARG A 192 14.61 5.14 -24.41
N PHE A 193 14.70 6.37 -23.90
CA PHE A 193 14.02 6.83 -22.69
C PHE A 193 12.88 7.81 -22.99
N GLY A 194 12.62 8.06 -24.27
CA GLY A 194 11.58 8.98 -24.71
C GLY A 194 10.18 8.53 -24.31
N VAL A 195 9.27 9.49 -24.26
CA VAL A 195 7.83 9.22 -24.12
C VAL A 195 7.30 8.62 -25.43
N PRO A 196 6.40 7.64 -25.39
CA PRO A 196 5.81 7.03 -26.59
C PRO A 196 4.99 8.04 -27.39
N ASP A 197 4.88 7.82 -28.71
CA ASP A 197 4.21 8.74 -29.64
C ASP A 197 2.70 8.91 -29.32
N GLU A 198 2.09 8.00 -28.57
CA GLU A 198 0.68 8.07 -28.18
C GLU A 198 0.39 9.05 -27.04
N PHE A 199 1.43 9.55 -26.34
CA PHE A 199 1.32 10.46 -25.21
C PHE A 199 2.01 11.79 -25.52
N ASP A 200 1.38 12.90 -25.11
CA ASP A 200 1.95 14.23 -25.32
C ASP A 200 3.16 14.46 -24.39
N ASP A 201 3.11 13.91 -23.18
CA ASP A 201 4.14 14.05 -22.17
C ASP A 201 4.18 12.92 -21.13
N VAL A 202 5.23 12.94 -20.33
CA VAL A 202 5.49 11.91 -19.31
C VAL A 202 4.48 11.92 -18.15
N TYR A 203 3.82 13.04 -17.87
CA TYR A 203 2.77 13.07 -16.85
C TYR A 203 1.55 12.30 -17.34
N GLU A 204 1.15 12.50 -18.60
CA GLU A 204 0.07 11.74 -19.24
C GLU A 204 0.40 10.23 -19.23
N LEU A 205 1.62 9.84 -19.60
CA LEU A 205 2.06 8.44 -19.50
C LEU A 205 1.99 7.92 -18.06
N ALA A 206 2.46 8.69 -17.07
CA ALA A 206 2.48 8.28 -15.67
C ALA A 206 1.08 8.07 -15.08
N THR A 207 0.06 8.79 -15.58
CA THR A 207 -1.35 8.55 -15.21
C THR A 207 -1.94 7.31 -15.89
N ASN A 208 -1.26 6.73 -16.89
CA ASN A 208 -1.61 5.44 -17.48
C ASN A 208 -0.80 4.31 -16.81
N PHE A 209 -1.28 3.87 -15.64
CA PHE A 209 -0.58 2.94 -14.76
C PHE A 209 -0.05 1.69 -15.47
N SER A 210 -0.88 1.02 -16.29
CA SER A 210 -0.50 -0.23 -16.97
C SER A 210 0.59 -0.01 -18.03
N LEU A 211 0.49 1.05 -18.83
CA LEU A 211 1.50 1.33 -19.84
C LEU A 211 2.81 1.82 -19.21
N MET A 212 2.74 2.71 -18.21
CA MET A 212 3.92 3.16 -17.48
C MET A 212 4.70 2.00 -16.85
N ALA A 213 3.99 1.03 -16.28
CA ALA A 213 4.58 -0.19 -15.72
C ALA A 213 5.37 -0.98 -16.80
N LEU A 214 4.84 -1.07 -18.02
CA LEU A 214 5.45 -1.81 -19.13
C LEU A 214 6.76 -1.14 -19.56
N TYR A 215 6.74 0.18 -19.73
CA TYR A 215 7.93 0.95 -20.09
C TYR A 215 9.03 0.83 -19.04
N ILE A 216 8.67 0.90 -17.75
CA ILE A 216 9.65 0.72 -16.68
C ILE A 216 10.21 -0.70 -16.66
N SER A 217 9.37 -1.71 -16.90
CA SER A 217 9.84 -3.10 -16.97
C SER A 217 10.86 -3.30 -18.08
N GLN A 218 10.56 -2.81 -19.28
CA GLN A 218 11.47 -2.87 -20.43
C GLN A 218 12.79 -2.12 -20.18
N ILE A 219 12.74 -0.97 -19.48
CA ILE A 219 13.96 -0.25 -19.11
C ILE A 219 14.77 -1.01 -18.08
N LYS A 220 14.14 -1.60 -17.06
CA LYS A 220 14.85 -2.40 -16.05
C LYS A 220 15.48 -3.66 -16.67
N GLU A 221 14.82 -4.29 -17.63
CA GLU A 221 15.38 -5.45 -18.33
C GLU A 221 16.65 -5.09 -19.12
N ASN A 222 16.66 -3.92 -19.78
CA ASN A 222 17.72 -3.54 -20.71
C ASN A 222 18.79 -2.61 -20.10
N PHE A 223 18.48 -1.88 -19.03
CA PHE A 223 19.25 -0.76 -18.47
C PHE A 223 19.16 -0.68 -16.93
N LEU A 224 19.22 -1.83 -16.25
CA LEU A 224 19.08 -1.92 -14.79
C LEU A 224 20.07 -1.04 -14.02
N GLU A 225 21.34 -1.03 -14.44
CA GLU A 225 22.41 -0.28 -13.75
C GLU A 225 22.15 1.24 -13.83
N GLU A 226 21.80 1.75 -15.01
CA GLU A 226 21.45 3.16 -15.19
C GLU A 226 20.21 3.54 -14.37
N PHE A 227 19.20 2.68 -14.32
CA PHE A 227 17.98 2.89 -13.55
C PHE A 227 18.24 2.98 -12.05
N GLU A 228 18.95 2.01 -11.47
CA GLU A 228 19.30 2.01 -10.04
C GLU A 228 20.29 3.14 -9.66
N SER A 229 21.20 3.49 -10.57
CA SER A 229 22.08 4.66 -10.38
C SER A 229 21.30 5.98 -10.35
N THR A 230 20.19 6.06 -11.09
CA THR A 230 19.31 7.23 -11.10
C THR A 230 18.55 7.34 -9.79
N LYS A 231 18.02 6.24 -9.26
CA LYS A 231 17.40 6.20 -7.90
C LYS A 231 18.39 6.68 -6.83
N THR A 232 19.63 6.21 -6.90
CA THR A 232 20.70 6.65 -5.99
C THR A 232 21.03 8.13 -6.15
N SER A 233 20.98 8.67 -7.37
CA SER A 233 21.22 10.10 -7.64
C SER A 233 20.09 10.96 -7.09
N ILE A 234 18.84 10.52 -7.23
CA ILE A 234 17.65 11.16 -6.66
C ILE A 234 17.81 11.25 -5.12
N SER A 235 18.19 10.17 -4.43
CA SER A 235 18.31 10.15 -2.97
C SER A 235 19.47 10.99 -2.40
N LYS A 236 20.31 11.55 -3.26
CA LYS A 236 21.43 12.43 -2.91
C LYS A 236 21.16 13.89 -3.30
N ASN A 237 20.11 14.16 -4.07
CA ASN A 237 19.81 15.49 -4.55
C ASN A 237 18.97 16.27 -3.52
N GLN A 238 19.59 17.24 -2.85
CA GLN A 238 18.96 18.07 -1.83
C GLN A 238 17.78 18.90 -2.34
N ASN A 239 17.61 19.09 -3.65
CA ASN A 239 16.40 19.72 -4.18
C ASN A 239 15.22 18.75 -4.24
N LEU A 240 15.46 17.44 -4.24
CA LEU A 240 14.43 16.40 -4.38
C LEU A 240 14.10 15.75 -3.03
N VAL A 241 15.04 15.76 -2.07
CA VAL A 241 14.90 15.09 -0.79
C VAL A 241 15.40 15.93 0.38
N SER A 242 14.86 15.70 1.58
CA SER A 242 15.14 16.46 2.80
C SER A 242 15.63 15.61 3.95
N ALA A 243 16.41 16.20 4.85
CA ALA A 243 16.87 15.56 6.08
C ALA A 243 15.85 15.67 7.23
N SER A 244 14.67 16.26 6.99
CA SER A 244 13.55 16.35 7.93
C SER A 244 12.21 16.43 7.16
N PRO A 245 11.07 16.06 7.78
CA PRO A 245 9.76 16.15 7.14
C PRO A 245 9.40 17.59 6.78
N SER A 246 9.57 18.51 7.73
CA SER A 246 9.50 19.96 7.52
C SER A 246 10.22 20.68 8.66
N ILE A 247 10.33 22.01 8.61
CA ILE A 247 10.75 22.84 9.74
C ILE A 247 9.68 22.95 10.83
N LEU A 248 8.44 22.57 10.52
CA LEU A 248 7.28 22.64 11.41
C LEU A 248 6.99 21.30 12.11
N SER A 249 7.65 20.23 11.70
CA SER A 249 7.43 18.86 12.17
C SER A 249 8.69 18.30 12.83
N ASP A 250 8.55 17.75 14.03
CA ASP A 250 9.63 17.06 14.73
C ASP A 250 10.07 15.79 13.98
N ILE A 251 11.37 15.49 14.04
CA ILE A 251 11.97 14.25 13.52
C ILE A 251 11.75 13.11 14.53
N GLU A 252 11.79 13.45 15.81
CA GLU A 252 11.58 12.53 16.93
C GLU A 252 10.17 11.94 16.91
N ASP A 253 10.08 10.65 16.63
CA ASP A 253 8.81 9.94 16.56
C ASP A 253 9.02 8.42 16.55
N THR A 254 7.92 7.67 16.57
CA THR A 254 7.88 6.29 16.10
C THR A 254 7.27 6.24 14.70
N TYR A 255 8.02 5.66 13.76
CA TYR A 255 7.65 5.46 12.37
C TYR A 255 7.43 3.97 12.10
N TYR A 256 6.28 3.63 11.52
CA TYR A 256 5.97 2.29 11.02
C TYR A 256 6.20 2.29 9.50
N LEU A 257 7.28 1.66 9.06
CA LEU A 257 7.68 1.59 7.64
C LEU A 257 6.93 0.46 6.95
N VAL A 258 5.96 0.83 6.11
CA VAL A 258 4.91 -0.07 5.62
C VAL A 258 5.44 -1.14 4.68
N GLY A 259 6.29 -0.77 3.73
CA GLY A 259 6.86 -1.69 2.76
C GLY A 259 7.91 -2.64 3.37
N ASP A 260 8.57 -2.21 4.42
CA ASP A 260 9.78 -2.86 4.95
C ASP A 260 9.50 -3.74 6.18
N ASN A 261 8.27 -3.72 6.73
CA ASN A 261 7.91 -4.36 8.01
C ASN A 261 8.85 -3.92 9.15
N LEU A 262 9.18 -2.63 9.21
CA LEU A 262 10.05 -2.08 10.25
C LEU A 262 9.30 -1.10 11.15
N ARG A 263 9.69 -1.04 12.42
CA ARG A 263 9.41 0.08 13.31
C ARG A 263 10.70 0.79 13.64
N LEU A 264 10.76 2.08 13.34
CA LEU A 264 11.88 2.97 13.65
C LEU A 264 11.44 3.96 14.74
N THR A 265 12.06 3.94 15.90
CA THR A 265 11.84 4.93 16.96
C THR A 265 13.06 5.84 17.05
N LEU A 266 12.86 7.15 16.85
CA LEU A 266 13.88 8.20 16.95
C LEU A 266 13.63 9.04 18.20
N GLN A 267 14.59 9.09 19.12
CA GLN A 267 14.51 9.86 20.37
C GLN A 267 15.28 11.18 20.28
N ALA A 268 14.82 12.20 21.00
CA ALA A 268 15.37 13.57 21.01
C ALA A 268 16.85 13.69 21.42
N ASP A 269 17.41 12.67 22.06
CA ASP A 269 18.83 12.64 22.45
C ASP A 269 19.75 12.08 21.35
N GLY A 270 19.20 11.82 20.16
CA GLY A 270 19.93 11.23 19.03
C GLY A 270 20.07 9.71 19.12
N THR A 271 19.37 9.05 20.06
CA THR A 271 19.32 7.58 20.14
C THR A 271 18.01 7.04 19.58
N GLY A 272 17.91 5.73 19.43
CA GLY A 272 16.71 5.10 18.94
C GLY A 272 16.78 3.58 18.92
N GLU A 273 15.76 2.97 18.32
CA GLU A 273 15.68 1.54 18.06
C GLU A 273 15.07 1.34 16.67
N VAL A 274 15.58 0.36 15.93
CA VAL A 274 14.89 -0.19 14.76
C VAL A 274 14.56 -1.66 15.05
N ILE A 275 13.30 -2.03 14.85
CA ILE A 275 12.85 -3.43 14.95
C ILE A 275 12.37 -3.86 13.59
N GLY A 276 12.88 -4.99 13.10
CA GLY A 276 12.44 -5.61 11.86
C GLY A 276 11.71 -6.93 12.05
N ALA A 277 11.58 -7.67 10.96
CA ALA A 277 10.83 -8.93 10.95
C ALA A 277 11.52 -10.06 11.74
N MET A 278 12.86 -10.01 11.84
CA MET A 278 13.68 -11.10 12.37
C MET A 278 14.66 -10.66 13.47
N ASP A 279 14.92 -9.36 13.58
CA ASP A 279 15.93 -8.82 14.48
C ASP A 279 15.61 -7.37 14.88
N SER A 280 16.33 -6.84 15.86
CA SER A 280 16.26 -5.45 16.31
C SER A 280 17.64 -4.90 16.62
N ALA A 281 17.82 -3.60 16.40
CA ALA A 281 19.06 -2.91 16.70
C ALA A 281 18.83 -1.60 17.45
N VAL A 282 19.69 -1.32 18.43
CA VAL A 282 19.80 0.02 19.02
C VAL A 282 20.58 0.89 18.05
N ILE A 283 20.10 2.11 17.84
CA ILE A 283 20.67 3.02 16.86
C ILE A 283 21.05 4.35 17.50
N THR A 284 21.92 5.07 16.80
CA THR A 284 22.09 6.51 16.97
C THR A 284 21.81 7.20 15.64
N TRP A 285 21.28 8.41 15.68
CA TRP A 285 20.98 9.18 14.50
C TRP A 285 21.47 10.62 14.62
N SER A 286 21.80 11.22 13.48
CA SER A 286 22.17 12.62 13.39
C SER A 286 21.75 13.21 12.06
N GLN A 287 21.32 14.47 12.07
CA GLN A 287 20.99 15.20 10.86
C GLN A 287 22.27 15.71 10.19
N SER A 288 22.34 15.61 8.87
CA SER A 288 23.40 16.19 8.04
C SER A 288 22.78 16.83 6.79
N ASP A 289 23.58 17.55 6.02
CA ASP A 289 23.16 18.10 4.73
C ASP A 289 22.77 16.99 3.72
N GLU A 290 23.22 15.75 3.92
CA GLU A 290 22.95 14.63 3.00
C GLU A 290 21.69 13.83 3.36
N GLY A 291 21.12 14.07 4.54
CA GLY A 291 20.00 13.33 5.12
C GLY A 291 20.16 13.04 6.61
N LEU A 292 19.22 12.26 7.14
CA LEU A 292 19.30 11.68 8.48
C LEU A 292 20.23 10.46 8.44
N ILE A 293 21.41 10.58 9.03
CA ILE A 293 22.37 9.48 9.13
C ILE A 293 21.98 8.58 10.29
N ILE A 294 21.91 7.27 10.04
CA ILE A 294 21.55 6.25 11.02
C ILE A 294 22.74 5.30 11.18
N GLU A 295 23.22 5.15 12.42
CA GLU A 295 24.30 4.23 12.78
C GLU A 295 23.76 3.10 13.65
N GLY A 296 24.29 1.89 13.45
CA GLY A 296 23.94 0.70 14.23
C GLY A 296 22.71 -0.07 13.73
N ALA A 297 21.98 0.44 12.74
CA ALA A 297 20.78 -0.19 12.17
C ALA A 297 21.10 -1.39 11.25
N ASP A 298 21.80 -2.39 11.79
CA ASP A 298 22.14 -3.65 11.11
C ASP A 298 21.18 -4.73 11.59
N LEU A 299 20.39 -5.27 10.67
CA LEU A 299 19.31 -6.21 10.97
C LEU A 299 19.50 -7.49 10.16
N VAL A 300 19.33 -8.64 10.82
CA VAL A 300 19.12 -9.89 10.10
C VAL A 300 17.73 -9.88 9.45
N THR A 301 17.67 -10.30 8.19
CA THR A 301 16.46 -10.35 7.34
C THR A 301 16.14 -11.74 6.81
N GLY A 302 17.07 -12.69 7.00
CA GLY A 302 16.88 -14.05 6.54
C GLY A 302 18.01 -14.96 6.99
N TYR A 303 17.71 -16.26 7.01
CA TYR A 303 18.68 -17.32 7.22
C TYR A 303 18.49 -18.38 6.13
N TYR A 304 19.58 -18.92 5.62
CA TYR A 304 19.52 -20.11 4.77
C TYR A 304 20.74 -21.00 4.98
N TYR A 305 20.63 -22.27 4.60
CA TYR A 305 21.75 -23.20 4.59
C TYR A 305 22.36 -23.21 3.20
N ASN A 306 23.63 -22.81 3.10
CA ASN A 306 24.36 -22.89 1.85
C ASN A 306 24.92 -24.31 1.71
N GLU A 307 24.35 -25.10 0.79
CA GLU A 307 24.74 -26.50 0.57
C GLU A 307 26.17 -26.66 0.04
N TYR A 308 26.71 -25.64 -0.63
CA TYR A 308 28.09 -25.69 -1.16
C TYR A 308 29.11 -25.51 -0.05
N ASP A 309 28.88 -24.53 0.82
CA ASP A 309 29.76 -24.21 1.94
C ASP A 309 29.45 -25.06 3.19
N LEU A 310 28.35 -25.81 3.15
CA LEU A 310 27.83 -26.63 4.25
C LEU A 310 27.66 -25.83 5.55
N ALA A 311 27.29 -24.55 5.42
CA ALA A 311 27.22 -23.59 6.51
C ALA A 311 25.92 -22.77 6.48
N PHE A 312 25.50 -22.31 7.66
CA PHE A 312 24.40 -21.36 7.79
C PHE A 312 24.87 -19.95 7.42
N VAL A 313 24.03 -19.24 6.69
CA VAL A 313 24.27 -17.87 6.23
C VAL A 313 23.14 -16.98 6.73
N GLU A 314 23.51 -15.82 7.26
CA GLU A 314 22.63 -14.71 7.61
C GLU A 314 22.61 -13.69 6.48
N THR A 315 21.42 -13.26 6.06
CA THR A 315 21.27 -12.10 5.17
C THR A 315 20.99 -10.87 6.03
N HIS A 316 21.84 -9.86 5.89
CA HIS A 316 21.76 -8.60 6.64
C HIS A 316 21.29 -7.46 5.75
N ILE A 317 20.53 -6.54 6.33
CA ILE A 317 20.32 -5.19 5.81
C ILE A 317 20.84 -4.18 6.83
N ARG A 318 21.67 -3.25 6.38
CA ARG A 318 22.13 -2.12 7.20
C ARG A 318 21.55 -0.83 6.67
N ILE A 319 20.62 -0.22 7.40
CA ILE A 319 20.09 1.11 7.07
C ILE A 319 21.15 2.13 7.48
N THR A 320 21.48 3.03 6.55
CA THR A 320 22.55 4.02 6.74
C THR A 320 22.03 5.44 6.70
N LYS A 321 20.94 5.68 5.97
CA LYS A 321 20.39 7.02 5.79
C LYS A 321 18.90 6.99 5.48
N LEU A 322 18.20 8.01 5.98
CA LEU A 322 16.80 8.28 5.70
C LEU A 322 16.64 9.72 5.20
N ASN A 323 15.83 9.90 4.17
CA ASN A 323 15.47 11.21 3.63
C ASN A 323 13.96 11.32 3.43
N TRP A 324 13.37 12.47 3.73
CA TRP A 324 11.97 12.78 3.45
C TRP A 324 11.78 13.31 2.04
N VAL A 325 10.64 12.99 1.46
CA VAL A 325 10.26 13.38 0.10
C VAL A 325 8.99 14.22 0.12
N SER A 326 8.00 13.79 0.89
CA SER A 326 6.76 14.50 1.15
C SER A 326 6.20 14.04 2.49
N ASN A 327 5.25 14.80 3.04
CA ASN A 327 4.65 14.47 4.33
C ASN A 327 3.20 14.94 4.39
N THR A 328 2.41 14.22 5.17
CA THR A 328 1.06 14.58 5.61
C THR A 328 1.07 14.82 7.12
N ALA A 329 -0.11 14.85 7.76
CA ALA A 329 -0.20 14.91 9.21
C ALA A 329 0.19 13.58 9.91
N SER A 330 0.04 12.44 9.22
CA SER A 330 0.14 11.10 9.83
C SER A 330 1.00 10.11 9.05
N VAL A 331 1.35 10.42 7.80
CA VAL A 331 2.17 9.56 6.93
C VAL A 331 3.21 10.40 6.19
N ASP A 332 4.46 9.95 6.27
CA ASP A 332 5.56 10.53 5.51
C ASP A 332 5.99 9.60 4.36
N SER A 333 6.41 10.19 3.25
CA SER A 333 7.16 9.50 2.21
C SER A 333 8.65 9.65 2.47
N VAL A 334 9.37 8.54 2.58
CA VAL A 334 10.80 8.52 2.88
C VAL A 334 11.58 7.67 1.88
N ILE A 335 12.83 8.02 1.64
CA ILE A 335 13.81 7.18 0.93
C ILE A 335 14.83 6.66 1.95
N LEU A 336 14.96 5.34 1.99
CA LEU A 336 15.94 4.59 2.77
C LEU A 336 17.12 4.22 1.88
N ASN A 337 18.32 4.58 2.31
CA ASN A 337 19.56 4.02 1.77
C ASN A 337 20.07 2.94 2.73
N SER A 338 20.25 1.75 2.19
CA SER A 338 20.72 0.59 2.93
C SER A 338 21.79 -0.17 2.16
N VAL A 339 22.44 -1.09 2.86
CA VAL A 339 23.41 -2.02 2.29
C VAL A 339 22.99 -3.43 2.68
N GLN A 340 22.85 -4.31 1.70
CA GLN A 340 22.60 -5.73 1.91
C GLN A 340 23.90 -6.53 1.81
N TYR A 341 24.07 -7.53 2.66
CA TYR A 341 25.20 -8.47 2.60
C TYR A 341 24.89 -9.80 3.30
N GLU A 342 25.71 -10.81 3.03
CA GLU A 342 25.67 -12.12 3.66
C GLU A 342 26.78 -12.25 4.69
N HIS A 343 26.45 -12.85 5.83
CA HIS A 343 27.37 -13.10 6.94
C HIS A 343 27.34 -14.59 7.32
N TYR A 344 28.50 -15.16 7.62
CA TYR A 344 28.64 -16.50 8.16
C TYR A 344 28.84 -16.40 9.67
N PRO A 345 27.83 -16.73 10.51
CA PRO A 345 27.86 -16.42 11.94
C PRO A 345 28.99 -17.10 12.72
N GLY A 346 29.45 -18.26 12.25
CA GLY A 346 30.61 -18.96 12.85
C GLY A 346 31.96 -18.47 12.33
N GLY A 347 31.98 -17.50 11.40
CA GLY A 347 33.18 -16.95 10.79
C GLY A 347 33.92 -17.94 9.89
N GLU A 348 33.24 -18.99 9.42
CA GLU A 348 33.82 -20.06 8.60
C GLU A 348 34.28 -19.55 7.23
N TYR A 349 33.56 -18.57 6.70
CA TYR A 349 33.80 -17.97 5.39
C TYR A 349 33.75 -16.45 5.45
N GLN A 350 34.34 -15.80 4.43
CA GLN A 350 34.19 -14.37 4.25
C GLN A 350 32.75 -14.07 3.79
N GLY A 351 32.12 -13.06 4.37
CA GLY A 351 30.81 -12.57 3.92
C GLY A 351 30.81 -12.05 2.48
N SER A 352 29.63 -11.83 1.93
CA SER A 352 29.48 -11.30 0.57
C SER A 352 29.99 -9.86 0.46
N GLN A 353 30.06 -9.38 -0.78
CA GLN A 353 30.18 -7.94 -1.01
C GLN A 353 28.90 -7.24 -0.60
N PHE A 354 29.06 -5.96 -0.24
CA PHE A 354 27.98 -5.04 0.06
C PHE A 354 27.25 -4.66 -1.23
N ILE A 355 25.94 -4.81 -1.24
CA ILE A 355 25.04 -4.39 -2.31
C ILE A 355 24.27 -3.17 -1.80
N GLU A 356 24.52 -2.00 -2.40
CA GLU A 356 23.76 -0.79 -2.06
C GLU A 356 22.31 -0.92 -2.54
N GLN A 357 21.39 -0.45 -1.71
CA GLN A 357 19.95 -0.40 -2.00
C GLN A 357 19.42 0.99 -1.69
N THR A 358 18.56 1.48 -2.58
CA THR A 358 17.83 2.74 -2.38
C THR A 358 16.36 2.48 -2.65
N LEU A 359 15.54 2.58 -1.61
CA LEU A 359 14.13 2.24 -1.66
C LEU A 359 13.30 3.38 -1.08
N MET A 360 12.11 3.59 -1.63
CA MET A 360 11.14 4.52 -1.06
C MET A 360 10.11 3.75 -0.25
N SER A 361 9.69 4.29 0.88
CA SER A 361 8.73 3.69 1.80
C SER A 361 7.79 4.76 2.35
N PHE A 362 6.64 4.32 2.85
CA PHE A 362 5.77 5.16 3.67
C PHE A 362 6.06 4.88 5.14
N ALA A 363 6.26 5.97 5.88
CA ALA A 363 6.54 6.00 7.30
C ALA A 363 5.31 6.57 8.02
N VAL A 364 4.47 5.66 8.55
CA VAL A 364 3.28 6.05 9.32
C VAL A 364 3.74 6.49 10.71
N ARG A 365 3.35 7.68 11.14
CA ARG A 365 3.78 8.30 12.40
C ARG A 365 2.96 7.79 13.59
N SER A 366 3.45 8.01 14.81
CA SER A 366 2.70 7.66 16.03
C SER A 366 1.41 8.48 16.18
N SER A 367 1.31 9.64 15.53
CA SER A 367 0.06 10.42 15.45
C SER A 367 -1.08 9.69 14.73
N ALA A 368 -0.76 8.68 13.92
CA ALA A 368 -1.73 7.81 13.25
C ALA A 368 -2.19 6.64 14.13
N GLU A 369 -1.69 6.49 15.36
CA GLU A 369 -2.09 5.37 16.22
C GLU A 369 -3.55 5.49 16.67
N LEU A 370 -4.35 4.47 16.38
CA LEU A 370 -5.74 4.39 16.77
C LEU A 370 -5.87 3.89 18.20
N ALA A 371 -6.76 4.52 18.98
CA ALA A 371 -7.22 3.96 20.23
C ALA A 371 -7.74 2.52 20.01
N VAL A 372 -7.37 1.59 20.88
CA VAL A 372 -7.82 0.18 20.78
C VAL A 372 -9.35 0.09 20.72
N SER A 373 -10.06 0.97 21.44
CA SER A 373 -11.53 1.07 21.41
C SER A 373 -12.12 1.49 20.07
N ASN A 374 -11.33 2.13 19.21
CA ASN A 374 -11.75 2.52 17.86
C ASN A 374 -11.44 1.44 16.82
N ALA A 375 -10.50 0.53 17.13
CA ALA A 375 -10.06 -0.52 16.22
C ALA A 375 -10.80 -1.85 16.42
N ILE A 376 -11.07 -2.23 17.68
CA ILE A 376 -11.71 -3.50 18.03
C ILE A 376 -12.94 -3.31 18.93
N GLU A 377 -13.96 -4.12 18.70
CA GLU A 377 -15.20 -4.20 19.46
C GLU A 377 -15.16 -5.46 20.35
N LEU A 378 -15.42 -5.28 21.64
CA LEU A 378 -15.45 -6.40 22.58
C LEU A 378 -16.60 -7.37 22.26
N GLY A 379 -16.32 -8.67 22.36
CA GLY A 379 -17.26 -9.74 22.03
C GLY A 379 -17.33 -10.08 20.53
N LYS A 380 -16.63 -9.37 19.66
CA LYS A 380 -16.48 -9.73 18.24
C LYS A 380 -15.22 -10.58 18.02
N THR A 381 -15.29 -11.54 17.09
CA THR A 381 -14.14 -12.37 16.69
C THR A 381 -13.32 -11.62 15.65
N TYR A 382 -11.99 -11.68 15.77
CA TYR A 382 -11.05 -11.05 14.85
C TYR A 382 -10.02 -12.05 14.34
N SER A 383 -9.71 -12.02 13.04
CA SER A 383 -8.50 -12.63 12.49
C SER A 383 -7.36 -11.62 12.57
N LEU A 384 -6.51 -11.76 13.58
CA LEU A 384 -5.39 -10.85 13.86
C LEU A 384 -4.07 -11.45 13.39
N PRO A 385 -3.18 -10.66 12.78
CA PRO A 385 -1.87 -11.13 12.39
C PRO A 385 -0.98 -11.47 13.59
N ILE A 386 0.01 -12.31 13.36
CA ILE A 386 1.13 -12.56 14.26
C ILE A 386 2.42 -12.47 13.45
N ALA A 387 3.56 -12.20 14.10
CA ALA A 387 4.84 -12.45 13.45
C ALA A 387 4.90 -13.95 13.11
N SER A 388 5.15 -14.28 11.84
CA SER A 388 4.99 -15.64 11.32
C SER A 388 5.75 -16.64 12.19
N THR A 389 5.04 -17.59 12.79
CA THR A 389 5.69 -18.72 13.46
C THR A 389 5.76 -19.88 12.47
N VAL A 390 6.97 -20.18 12.00
CA VAL A 390 7.22 -21.47 11.36
C VAL A 390 7.04 -22.54 12.44
N SER A 391 6.08 -23.43 12.21
CA SER A 391 5.82 -24.58 13.06
C SER A 391 5.90 -25.83 12.20
N ASP A 392 6.29 -26.93 12.82
CA ASP A 392 6.20 -28.23 12.17
C ASP A 392 4.72 -28.64 12.06
N ILE A 393 4.41 -29.40 11.01
CA ILE A 393 3.17 -30.18 10.98
C ILE A 393 3.16 -31.10 12.21
N VAL A 394 2.01 -31.22 12.90
CA VAL A 394 1.92 -31.82 14.25
C VAL A 394 2.44 -33.27 14.32
N ASP A 395 2.32 -34.02 13.23
CA ASP A 395 2.80 -35.40 13.12
C ASP A 395 3.51 -35.60 11.78
N PRO A 396 4.73 -35.06 11.59
CA PRO A 396 5.40 -35.05 10.30
C PRO A 396 5.76 -36.49 9.90
N GLY A 397 5.40 -36.90 8.68
CA GLY A 397 5.77 -38.23 8.17
C GLY A 397 7.29 -38.43 8.15
N GLU A 398 7.78 -39.64 8.45
CA GLU A 398 9.21 -39.96 8.67
C GLU A 398 10.20 -39.53 7.57
N GLU A 399 9.73 -39.17 6.37
CA GLU A 399 10.56 -38.79 5.21
C GLU A 399 10.37 -37.34 4.74
N LEU A 400 9.56 -36.52 5.43
CA LEU A 400 9.31 -35.12 5.05
C LEU A 400 9.78 -34.15 6.13
N SER A 401 10.24 -32.98 5.68
CA SER A 401 10.46 -31.80 6.53
C SER A 401 9.42 -30.73 6.19
N PRO A 402 8.13 -30.96 6.49
CA PRO A 402 7.08 -30.06 6.01
C PRO A 402 7.05 -28.76 6.82
N VAL A 403 6.64 -27.67 6.17
CA VAL A 403 6.60 -26.33 6.78
C VAL A 403 5.16 -25.86 6.94
N ASN A 404 4.75 -25.53 8.16
CA ASN A 404 3.48 -24.85 8.43
C ASN A 404 3.72 -23.42 8.94
N ALA A 405 3.25 -22.44 8.18
CA ALA A 405 3.34 -21.03 8.54
C ALA A 405 1.96 -20.49 8.95
N VAL A 406 1.81 -20.23 10.24
CA VAL A 406 0.63 -19.53 10.80
C VAL A 406 0.96 -18.05 10.91
N MET A 407 0.26 -17.23 10.14
CA MET A 407 0.45 -15.76 10.12
C MET A 407 -0.70 -15.00 10.78
N VAL A 408 -1.81 -15.67 11.08
CA VAL A 408 -2.99 -15.07 11.73
C VAL A 408 -3.59 -16.02 12.76
N LEU A 409 -4.21 -15.47 13.81
CA LEU A 409 -4.97 -16.19 14.82
C LEU A 409 -6.36 -15.58 14.96
N GLU A 410 -7.36 -16.40 15.25
CA GLU A 410 -8.68 -15.87 15.60
C GLU A 410 -8.72 -15.57 17.09
N MET A 411 -9.12 -14.35 17.44
CA MET A 411 -9.15 -13.85 18.81
C MET A 411 -10.49 -13.19 19.12
N ARG A 412 -10.99 -13.40 20.33
CA ARG A 412 -12.22 -12.79 20.83
C ARG A 412 -12.00 -12.19 22.21
N PHE A 413 -12.20 -10.88 22.31
CA PHE A 413 -11.84 -10.10 23.50
C PHE A 413 -13.07 -9.83 24.38
N TYR A 414 -12.91 -10.00 25.69
CA TYR A 414 -13.93 -9.71 26.70
C TYR A 414 -13.35 -8.88 27.85
N GLY A 415 -14.17 -8.08 28.51
CA GLY A 415 -13.75 -7.22 29.62
C GLY A 415 -14.15 -5.77 29.37
N ASP A 416 -13.22 -4.85 29.62
CA ASP A 416 -13.34 -3.42 29.32
C ASP A 416 -11.99 -2.83 28.92
N TYR A 417 -12.00 -1.72 28.17
CA TYR A 417 -10.76 -1.11 27.64
C TYR A 417 -9.87 -0.47 28.72
N GLU A 418 -10.39 -0.16 29.91
CA GLU A 418 -9.62 0.48 30.98
C GLU A 418 -8.79 -0.54 31.77
N ASN A 419 -9.34 -1.73 32.03
CA ASN A 419 -8.73 -2.76 32.88
C ASN A 419 -8.29 -4.01 32.09
N GLY A 420 -8.65 -4.09 30.81
CA GLY A 420 -8.44 -5.27 29.99
C GLY A 420 -9.41 -6.39 30.34
N GLY A 421 -8.99 -7.63 30.08
CA GLY A 421 -9.79 -8.79 30.44
C GLY A 421 -9.27 -10.10 29.85
N LYS A 422 -10.21 -10.94 29.39
CA LYS A 422 -9.91 -12.27 28.84
C LYS A 422 -9.97 -12.25 27.33
N VAL A 423 -9.15 -13.09 26.71
CA VAL A 423 -9.19 -13.34 25.27
C VAL A 423 -9.30 -14.83 25.01
N ASP A 424 -10.27 -15.24 24.21
CA ASP A 424 -10.32 -16.59 23.64
C ASP A 424 -9.52 -16.56 22.33
N ILE A 425 -8.65 -17.56 22.12
CA ILE A 425 -7.73 -17.63 20.98
C ILE A 425 -7.89 -19.00 20.34
N ILE A 426 -8.13 -19.03 19.04
CA ILE A 426 -8.18 -20.27 18.25
C ILE A 426 -6.84 -20.43 17.54
N VAL A 427 -6.14 -21.51 17.87
CA VAL A 427 -4.87 -21.89 17.25
C VAL A 427 -5.11 -23.02 16.26
N PRO A 428 -4.91 -22.80 14.95
CA PRO A 428 -5.06 -23.84 13.96
C PRO A 428 -3.85 -24.76 13.94
N GLU A 429 -4.12 -26.07 13.86
CA GLU A 429 -3.15 -27.15 13.75
C GLU A 429 -3.42 -27.94 12.47
N ILE A 430 -2.35 -28.30 11.74
CA ILE A 430 -2.44 -29.08 10.51
C ILE A 430 -1.63 -30.36 10.70
N TYR A 431 -2.23 -31.49 10.30
CA TYR A 431 -1.61 -32.82 10.32
C TYR A 431 -1.14 -33.21 8.92
N THR A 432 -0.24 -34.20 8.88
CA THR A 432 0.35 -34.68 7.63
C THR A 432 -0.67 -35.25 6.66
N ASP A 433 -1.78 -35.82 7.14
CA ASP A 433 -2.87 -36.32 6.29
C ASP A 433 -3.76 -35.19 5.71
N GLY A 434 -3.45 -33.93 6.01
CA GLY A 434 -4.21 -32.76 5.59
C GLY A 434 -5.41 -32.45 6.48
N SER A 435 -5.68 -33.23 7.53
CA SER A 435 -6.69 -32.86 8.51
C SER A 435 -6.25 -31.63 9.30
N SER A 436 -7.24 -30.85 9.76
CA SER A 436 -7.03 -29.64 10.54
C SER A 436 -7.77 -29.76 11.87
N PHE A 437 -7.14 -29.31 12.94
CA PHE A 437 -7.71 -29.22 14.26
C PHE A 437 -7.57 -27.79 14.79
N GLU A 438 -8.49 -27.38 15.65
CA GLU A 438 -8.45 -26.05 16.26
C GLU A 438 -8.35 -26.22 17.77
N THR A 439 -7.30 -25.66 18.34
CA THR A 439 -7.07 -25.64 19.79
C THR A 439 -7.54 -24.30 20.34
N GLU A 440 -8.52 -24.34 21.24
CA GLU A 440 -8.96 -23.17 21.99
C GLU A 440 -8.02 -22.92 23.19
N LEU A 441 -7.41 -21.74 23.21
CA LEU A 441 -6.62 -21.22 24.32
C LEU A 441 -7.34 -20.03 24.93
N ALA A 442 -7.08 -19.78 26.21
CA ALA A 442 -7.51 -18.57 26.91
C ALA A 442 -6.30 -17.79 27.37
N GLY A 443 -6.28 -16.49 27.10
CA GLY A 443 -5.27 -15.55 27.55
C GLY A 443 -5.87 -14.39 28.34
N ILE A 444 -5.02 -13.43 28.67
CA ILE A 444 -5.44 -12.11 29.16
C ILE A 444 -5.01 -11.03 28.18
N TRP A 445 -5.72 -9.91 28.19
CA TRP A 445 -5.34 -8.74 27.40
C TRP A 445 -5.49 -7.47 28.22
N PHE A 446 -4.75 -6.44 27.85
CA PHE A 446 -4.85 -5.08 28.40
C PHE A 446 -4.32 -4.06 27.40
N VAL A 447 -4.63 -2.78 27.60
CA VAL A 447 -4.03 -1.67 26.83
C VAL A 447 -2.89 -1.08 27.65
N ASN A 448 -1.70 -0.95 27.06
CA ASN A 448 -0.55 -0.36 27.75
C ASN A 448 -0.52 1.18 27.62
N ASP A 449 0.47 1.82 28.27
CA ASP A 449 0.63 3.27 28.26
C ASP A 449 0.95 3.87 26.88
N HIS A 450 1.29 3.04 25.90
CA HIS A 450 1.52 3.40 24.50
C HIS A 450 0.32 3.05 23.62
N ASN A 451 -0.87 2.88 24.22
CA ASN A 451 -2.11 2.57 23.49
C ASN A 451 -2.03 1.28 22.64
N GLN A 452 -1.15 0.34 23.00
CA GLN A 452 -1.05 -0.96 22.34
C GLN A 452 -1.94 -1.97 23.04
N LEU A 453 -2.65 -2.78 22.26
CA LEU A 453 -3.32 -3.96 22.76
C LEU A 453 -2.27 -5.05 23.02
N ARG A 454 -2.06 -5.38 24.30
CA ARG A 454 -1.21 -6.49 24.73
C ARG A 454 -2.04 -7.73 24.93
N VAL A 455 -1.60 -8.86 24.39
CA VAL A 455 -2.22 -10.18 24.54
C VAL A 455 -1.20 -11.12 25.14
N GLU A 456 -1.48 -11.63 26.33
CA GLU A 456 -0.66 -12.64 27.01
C GLU A 456 -1.39 -13.99 26.94
N VAL A 457 -0.85 -14.93 26.18
CA VAL A 457 -1.43 -16.27 25.97
C VAL A 457 -0.93 -17.23 27.05
N THR A 458 0.39 -17.22 27.28
CA THR A 458 1.06 -17.98 28.33
C THR A 458 2.21 -17.13 28.88
N ASN A 459 2.87 -17.57 29.95
CA ASN A 459 4.03 -16.85 30.52
C ASN A 459 5.16 -16.57 29.51
N ASN A 460 5.22 -17.31 28.40
CA ASN A 460 6.27 -17.19 27.38
C ASN A 460 5.70 -16.85 26.00
N LYS A 461 4.41 -16.50 25.88
CA LYS A 461 3.81 -16.14 24.58
C LYS A 461 2.96 -14.89 24.71
N SER A 462 3.43 -13.81 24.10
CA SER A 462 2.75 -12.51 24.17
C SER A 462 2.91 -11.70 22.89
N PHE A 463 1.88 -10.91 22.58
CA PHE A 463 1.81 -10.09 21.38
C PHE A 463 1.42 -8.66 21.75
N ALA A 464 2.00 -7.69 21.04
CA ALA A 464 1.64 -6.28 21.14
C ALA A 464 1.12 -5.78 19.78
N TYR A 465 -0.08 -5.21 19.76
CA TYR A 465 -0.72 -4.69 18.57
C TYR A 465 -0.84 -3.17 18.63
N THR A 466 -0.28 -2.48 17.64
CA THR A 466 -0.55 -1.07 17.36
C THR A 466 -1.47 -0.98 16.13
N PHE A 467 -2.68 -0.45 16.31
CA PHE A 467 -3.61 -0.20 15.21
C PHE A 467 -3.33 1.16 14.60
N LEU A 468 -3.31 1.26 13.26
CA LEU A 468 -2.96 2.47 12.55
C LEU A 468 -4.16 3.02 11.79
N ASP A 469 -4.34 4.34 11.80
CA ASP A 469 -5.23 5.09 10.91
C ASP A 469 -4.55 5.26 9.54
N TYR A 470 -4.19 4.13 8.97
CA TYR A 470 -3.54 4.02 7.68
C TYR A 470 -4.16 2.86 6.93
N LYS A 471 -4.65 3.15 5.73
CA LYS A 471 -5.20 2.16 4.83
C LYS A 471 -4.33 2.00 3.61
N SER A 472 -3.92 0.77 3.33
CA SER A 472 -3.33 0.43 2.03
C SER A 472 -4.09 -0.75 1.46
N ASP A 473 -4.40 -0.71 0.17
CA ASP A 473 -5.36 -1.59 -0.52
C ASP A 473 -6.71 -1.70 0.20
N ASP A 474 -7.19 -0.58 0.76
CA ASP A 474 -8.41 -0.48 1.57
C ASP A 474 -8.40 -1.25 2.91
N TYR A 475 -7.22 -1.69 3.37
CA TYR A 475 -7.09 -2.38 4.65
C TYR A 475 -6.59 -1.47 5.75
N ASN A 476 -7.30 -1.42 6.88
CA ASN A 476 -6.70 -0.93 8.12
C ASN A 476 -5.47 -1.80 8.42
N ARG A 477 -4.31 -1.15 8.57
CA ARG A 477 -3.08 -1.84 8.94
C ARG A 477 -2.96 -1.91 10.46
N VAL A 478 -2.40 -3.03 10.91
CA VAL A 478 -1.99 -3.24 12.30
C VAL A 478 -0.55 -3.69 12.30
N PHE A 479 0.24 -3.08 13.16
CA PHE A 479 1.59 -3.50 13.46
C PHE A 479 1.54 -4.45 14.65
N VAL A 480 2.01 -5.68 14.46
CA VAL A 480 2.14 -6.66 15.55
C VAL A 480 3.60 -6.88 15.86
N MET A 481 3.91 -6.91 17.15
CA MET A 481 5.19 -7.30 17.69
C MET A 481 5.02 -8.55 18.54
N ASP A 482 5.75 -9.61 18.19
CA ASP A 482 5.87 -10.82 19.00
C ASP A 482 6.95 -10.58 20.06
N GLU A 483 6.54 -10.69 21.33
CA GLU A 483 7.39 -10.48 22.50
C GLU A 483 7.60 -11.79 23.28
N SER A 484 7.32 -12.92 22.65
CA SER A 484 7.49 -14.26 23.23
C SER A 484 8.96 -14.64 23.45
N TYR A 485 9.87 -14.02 22.71
CA TYR A 485 11.30 -14.31 22.71
C TYR A 485 12.13 -13.10 23.15
N GLU A 486 13.42 -13.32 23.45
CA GLU A 486 14.35 -12.22 23.70
C GLU A 486 14.48 -11.29 22.49
N ILE A 487 14.41 -11.86 21.29
CA ILE A 487 14.38 -11.12 20.02
C ILE A 487 12.93 -10.80 19.69
N ARG A 488 12.64 -9.51 19.51
CA ARG A 488 11.30 -9.02 19.14
C ARG A 488 11.15 -9.09 17.64
N LEU A 489 10.07 -9.73 17.19
CA LEU A 489 9.75 -9.89 15.78
C LEU A 489 8.57 -9.03 15.43
N THR A 490 8.55 -8.44 14.23
CA THR A 490 7.46 -7.57 13.84
C THR A 490 6.84 -7.95 12.51
N LYS A 491 5.57 -7.60 12.35
CA LYS A 491 4.84 -7.74 11.11
C LYS A 491 3.84 -6.58 10.98
N LEU A 492 3.80 -5.97 9.81
CA LEU A 492 2.69 -5.11 9.43
C LEU A 492 1.75 -5.93 8.55
N SER A 493 0.45 -5.94 8.88
CA SER A 493 -0.54 -6.66 8.10
C SER A 493 -1.95 -6.12 8.32
N SER A 494 -2.92 -6.76 7.69
CA SER A 494 -4.35 -6.45 7.85
C SER A 494 -4.98 -7.35 8.90
N PHE A 495 -6.01 -6.82 9.57
CA PHE A 495 -6.86 -7.60 10.48
C PHE A 495 -8.33 -7.49 10.07
N PHE A 496 -9.11 -8.53 10.34
CA PHE A 496 -10.52 -8.59 9.97
C PHE A 496 -11.39 -8.90 11.18
N GLY A 497 -12.41 -8.08 11.42
CA GLY A 497 -13.48 -8.41 12.36
C GLY A 497 -14.57 -9.21 11.65
N GLN A 498 -15.02 -10.30 12.26
CA GLN A 498 -16.06 -11.16 11.68
C GLN A 498 -17.41 -10.45 11.67
N GLU A 499 -17.96 -10.21 10.49
CA GLU A 499 -19.27 -9.57 10.25
C GLU A 499 -20.29 -10.54 9.65
N LEU A 500 -19.81 -11.66 9.11
CA LEU A 500 -20.61 -12.69 8.47
C LEU A 500 -20.37 -14.05 9.14
N ASP A 501 -21.39 -14.89 9.12
CA ASP A 501 -21.33 -16.28 9.58
C ASP A 501 -20.68 -17.23 8.55
N GLY A 502 -20.08 -16.69 7.48
CA GLY A 502 -19.51 -17.46 6.37
C GLY A 502 -20.24 -17.28 5.03
N TRP A 503 -19.87 -18.10 4.04
CA TRP A 503 -20.39 -18.03 2.68
C TRP A 503 -21.84 -18.52 2.56
N LYS A 504 -22.58 -17.97 1.59
CA LYS A 504 -23.96 -18.39 1.24
C LYS A 504 -23.98 -18.99 -0.17
N GLY A 505 -24.46 -20.22 -0.31
CA GLY A 505 -24.28 -21.02 -1.53
C GLY A 505 -24.74 -20.40 -2.86
N GLN A 506 -25.81 -19.58 -2.88
CA GLN A 506 -26.28 -18.95 -4.12
C GLN A 506 -25.43 -17.77 -4.59
N GLU A 507 -24.55 -17.26 -3.73
CA GLU A 507 -23.75 -16.05 -3.97
C GLU A 507 -22.28 -16.36 -4.32
N ILE A 508 -21.89 -17.64 -4.20
CA ILE A 508 -20.52 -18.11 -4.44
C ILE A 508 -20.13 -18.07 -5.93
N PRO A 509 -20.95 -18.55 -6.89
CA PRO A 509 -20.49 -18.61 -8.28
C PRO A 509 -20.07 -17.24 -8.83
N GLY A 510 -18.98 -17.21 -9.60
CA GLY A 510 -18.40 -16.01 -10.19
C GLY A 510 -16.87 -16.00 -10.17
N MET A 511 -16.28 -14.87 -10.59
CA MET A 511 -14.84 -14.71 -10.76
C MET A 511 -14.27 -13.85 -9.63
N TYR A 512 -13.32 -14.40 -8.87
CA TYR A 512 -12.67 -13.74 -7.73
C TYR A 512 -11.23 -13.43 -8.09
N TYR A 513 -10.92 -12.15 -8.27
CA TYR A 513 -9.63 -11.63 -8.69
C TYR A 513 -8.81 -11.17 -7.49
N ILE A 514 -7.50 -11.40 -7.54
CA ILE A 514 -6.55 -10.76 -6.62
C ILE A 514 -5.95 -9.57 -7.37
N PRO A 515 -6.26 -8.33 -6.95
CA PRO A 515 -5.62 -7.15 -7.50
C PRO A 515 -4.11 -7.22 -7.30
N ASN A 516 -3.36 -7.09 -8.40
CA ASN A 516 -1.90 -7.03 -8.44
C ASN A 516 -1.20 -8.00 -7.47
N PRO A 517 -1.27 -9.32 -7.73
CA PRO A 517 -0.72 -10.36 -6.84
C PRO A 517 0.82 -10.28 -6.70
N SER A 518 1.50 -9.48 -7.52
CA SER A 518 2.94 -9.25 -7.43
C SER A 518 3.28 -8.06 -6.54
N TRP A 519 4.40 -8.17 -5.84
CA TRP A 519 4.98 -7.09 -5.04
C TRP A 519 5.73 -6.05 -5.88
N SER A 520 5.81 -6.23 -7.20
CA SER A 520 6.55 -5.35 -8.11
C SER A 520 5.64 -4.65 -9.11
N PHE A 521 5.77 -3.32 -9.20
CA PHE A 521 5.10 -2.53 -10.23
C PHE A 521 5.50 -2.94 -11.65
N SER A 522 6.74 -3.39 -11.85
CA SER A 522 7.25 -3.71 -13.19
C SER A 522 6.93 -5.14 -13.67
N THR A 523 6.29 -5.98 -12.84
CA THR A 523 5.71 -7.24 -13.33
C THR A 523 4.30 -6.95 -13.81
N VAL A 524 4.21 -6.26 -14.94
CA VAL A 524 2.96 -5.92 -15.60
C VAL A 524 2.25 -7.21 -15.98
N LEU A 525 0.92 -7.18 -15.99
CA LEU A 525 0.11 -8.32 -16.43
C LEU A 525 0.38 -9.59 -15.58
N ASP A 526 0.61 -9.46 -14.27
CA ASP A 526 0.39 -10.58 -13.34
C ASP A 526 -1.08 -10.53 -12.91
N HIS A 527 -1.91 -11.37 -13.52
CA HIS A 527 -3.30 -11.49 -13.14
C HIS A 527 -3.54 -12.85 -12.53
N TYR A 528 -4.19 -12.88 -11.37
CA TYR A 528 -4.61 -14.11 -10.73
C TYR A 528 -6.09 -14.03 -10.35
N TRP A 529 -6.88 -15.00 -10.79
CA TRP A 529 -8.27 -15.12 -10.34
C TRP A 529 -8.74 -16.57 -10.27
N VAL A 530 -9.88 -16.75 -9.62
CA VAL A 530 -10.54 -18.03 -9.41
C VAL A 530 -11.98 -17.92 -9.92
N GLU A 531 -12.34 -18.71 -10.92
CA GLU A 531 -13.70 -18.83 -11.46
C GLU A 531 -14.41 -20.01 -10.79
N LEU A 532 -15.44 -19.74 -9.98
CA LEU A 532 -16.26 -20.75 -9.31
C LEU A 532 -17.56 -20.95 -10.10
N ASP A 533 -17.76 -22.14 -10.67
CA ASP A 533 -18.93 -22.46 -11.48
C ASP A 533 -20.08 -23.04 -10.67
N THR A 534 -21.31 -22.86 -11.17
CA THR A 534 -22.54 -23.34 -10.50
C THR A 534 -22.64 -24.86 -10.33
N ASP A 535 -21.83 -25.63 -11.07
CA ASP A 535 -21.83 -27.09 -11.02
C ASP A 535 -20.80 -27.67 -10.02
N GLY A 536 -20.05 -26.80 -9.32
CA GLY A 536 -19.01 -27.19 -8.37
C GLY A 536 -17.62 -27.35 -8.99
N SER A 537 -17.44 -27.04 -10.28
CA SER A 537 -16.11 -26.93 -10.88
C SER A 537 -15.48 -25.56 -10.61
N VAL A 538 -14.15 -25.51 -10.61
CA VAL A 538 -13.37 -24.26 -10.49
C VAL A 538 -12.29 -24.21 -11.56
N ASN A 539 -11.98 -23.00 -12.02
CA ASN A 539 -10.77 -22.70 -12.76
C ASN A 539 -9.96 -21.64 -12.01
N THR A 540 -8.73 -21.99 -11.62
CA THR A 540 -7.76 -21.00 -11.12
C THR A 540 -6.90 -20.58 -12.30
N VAL A 541 -6.87 -19.29 -12.60
CA VAL A 541 -6.12 -18.74 -13.74
C VAL A 541 -5.04 -17.80 -13.23
N ARG A 542 -3.83 -17.97 -13.77
CA ARG A 542 -2.75 -16.99 -13.64
C ARG A 542 -2.20 -16.66 -15.01
N GLY A 543 -2.19 -15.39 -15.38
CA GLY A 543 -1.42 -14.89 -16.51
C GLY A 543 -0.20 -14.14 -15.99
N LEU A 544 0.98 -14.39 -16.57
CA LEU A 544 2.17 -13.58 -16.35
C LEU A 544 2.86 -13.31 -17.68
N ASP A 545 2.99 -12.05 -18.07
CA ASP A 545 3.74 -11.64 -19.26
C ASP A 545 5.24 -11.86 -19.00
N LEU A 546 5.75 -13.01 -19.44
CA LEU A 546 7.12 -13.45 -19.17
C LEU A 546 8.12 -12.82 -20.14
N ASN A 547 7.64 -12.37 -21.30
CA ASN A 547 8.47 -11.81 -22.36
C ASN A 547 8.41 -10.27 -22.45
N LEU A 548 7.53 -9.64 -21.66
CA LEU A 548 7.36 -8.20 -21.49
C LEU A 548 6.93 -7.47 -22.78
N ASP A 549 6.21 -8.15 -23.67
CA ASP A 549 5.66 -7.58 -24.91
C ASP A 549 4.27 -6.93 -24.73
N GLY A 550 3.70 -7.01 -23.52
CA GLY A 550 2.41 -6.43 -23.18
C GLY A 550 1.22 -7.26 -23.69
N GLN A 551 1.45 -8.50 -24.13
CA GLN A 551 0.42 -9.43 -24.56
C GLN A 551 0.56 -10.75 -23.82
N PHE A 552 -0.53 -11.52 -23.75
CA PHE A 552 -0.48 -12.89 -23.26
C PHE A 552 -0.50 -13.87 -24.41
N ASP A 553 0.49 -14.75 -24.44
CA ASP A 553 0.43 -15.97 -25.23
C ASP A 553 -0.03 -17.17 -24.38
N ASN A 554 -0.34 -18.29 -25.05
CA ASN A 554 -0.84 -19.49 -24.37
C ASN A 554 0.19 -20.12 -23.40
N SER A 555 1.48 -19.82 -23.54
CA SER A 555 2.53 -20.32 -22.65
C SER A 555 2.69 -19.48 -21.38
N GLU A 556 2.15 -18.26 -21.40
CA GLU A 556 2.12 -17.30 -20.28
C GLU A 556 0.88 -17.42 -19.40
N ILE A 557 -0.09 -18.24 -19.84
CA ILE A 557 -1.34 -18.49 -19.13
C ILE A 557 -1.31 -19.87 -18.49
N ASN A 558 -1.39 -19.91 -17.17
CA ASN A 558 -1.59 -21.12 -16.39
C ASN A 558 -3.07 -21.25 -16.00
N LEU A 559 -3.70 -22.35 -16.43
CA LEU A 559 -5.07 -22.71 -16.07
C LEU A 559 -5.04 -24.00 -15.26
N THR A 560 -5.41 -23.91 -13.99
CA THR A 560 -5.54 -25.06 -13.10
C THR A 560 -7.02 -25.35 -12.81
N PRO A 561 -7.60 -26.40 -13.41
CA PRO A 561 -8.96 -26.80 -13.09
C PRO A 561 -9.05 -27.49 -11.72
N GLY A 562 -10.26 -27.58 -11.17
CA GLY A 562 -10.49 -28.23 -9.88
C GLY A 562 -11.97 -28.35 -9.51
N LEU A 563 -12.22 -28.61 -8.23
CA LEU A 563 -13.56 -28.68 -7.65
C LEU A 563 -13.69 -27.76 -6.44
N TRP A 564 -14.88 -27.22 -6.19
CA TRP A 564 -15.20 -26.51 -4.96
C TRP A 564 -16.48 -27.03 -4.29
N ARG A 565 -16.57 -26.85 -2.97
CA ARG A 565 -17.77 -27.14 -2.18
C ARG A 565 -17.92 -26.15 -1.02
N LEU A 566 -19.16 -25.92 -0.62
CA LEU A 566 -19.50 -25.23 0.62
C LEU A 566 -19.87 -26.26 1.68
N ASP A 567 -19.29 -26.16 2.87
CA ASP A 567 -19.70 -27.02 3.98
C ASP A 567 -20.84 -26.41 4.82
N GLU A 568 -21.32 -27.17 5.81
CA GLU A 568 -22.43 -26.75 6.68
C GLU A 568 -22.06 -25.56 7.58
N SER A 569 -20.77 -25.29 7.79
CA SER A 569 -20.27 -24.19 8.61
C SER A 569 -20.16 -22.88 7.82
N GLY A 570 -20.32 -22.92 6.49
CA GLY A 570 -20.14 -21.76 5.63
C GLY A 570 -18.70 -21.57 5.16
N GLU A 571 -17.81 -22.56 5.35
CA GLU A 571 -16.45 -22.56 4.80
C GLU A 571 -16.46 -23.07 3.35
N LEU A 572 -15.84 -22.28 2.46
CA LEU A 572 -15.67 -22.66 1.06
C LEU A 572 -14.35 -23.43 0.91
N THR A 573 -14.41 -24.68 0.49
CA THR A 573 -13.23 -25.49 0.16
C THR A 573 -13.05 -25.57 -1.34
N ILE A 574 -11.84 -25.35 -1.83
CA ILE A 574 -11.44 -25.48 -3.24
C ILE A 574 -10.28 -26.47 -3.32
N ARG A 575 -10.32 -27.40 -4.26
CA ARG A 575 -9.29 -28.43 -4.44
C ARG A 575 -8.84 -28.54 -5.89
N HIS A 576 -7.53 -28.65 -6.06
CA HIS A 576 -6.89 -28.98 -7.33
C HIS A 576 -6.16 -30.30 -7.21
N TYR A 577 -6.12 -31.03 -8.32
CA TYR A 577 -5.63 -32.39 -8.36
C TYR A 577 -4.59 -32.53 -9.47
N SER A 578 -3.62 -33.40 -9.28
CA SER A 578 -2.56 -33.70 -10.24
C SER A 578 -2.46 -35.19 -10.53
N GLN A 579 -1.98 -35.52 -11.72
CA GLN A 579 -1.57 -36.86 -12.15
C GLN A 579 -0.23 -36.74 -12.86
N GLU A 580 0.82 -37.40 -12.35
CA GLU A 580 2.16 -37.34 -12.97
C GLU A 580 2.65 -35.89 -13.21
N SER A 581 2.33 -35.00 -12.27
CA SER A 581 2.61 -33.55 -12.31
C SER A 581 1.85 -32.75 -13.38
N GLU A 582 0.82 -33.33 -14.02
CA GLU A 582 -0.15 -32.62 -14.86
C GLU A 582 -1.47 -32.40 -14.09
N ASP A 583 -2.13 -31.25 -14.29
CA ASP A 583 -3.42 -30.97 -13.65
C ASP A 583 -4.52 -31.91 -14.17
N CYS A 584 -5.42 -32.33 -13.29
CA CYS A 584 -6.51 -33.25 -13.61
C CYS A 584 -7.78 -32.96 -12.80
N ILE A 585 -8.93 -33.47 -13.26
CA ILE A 585 -10.22 -33.37 -12.54
C ILE A 585 -10.74 -34.78 -12.23
N PRO A 586 -10.86 -35.17 -10.96
CA PRO A 586 -11.45 -36.46 -10.61
C PRO A 586 -12.97 -36.42 -10.74
N GLY A 587 -13.60 -37.58 -10.98
CA GLY A 587 -15.06 -37.69 -10.97
C GLY A 587 -15.69 -37.66 -9.57
N LEU A 588 -14.87 -37.62 -8.52
CA LEU A 588 -15.26 -37.61 -7.10
C LEU A 588 -14.38 -36.61 -6.33
N TRP A 589 -14.94 -36.00 -5.29
CA TRP A 589 -14.25 -35.04 -4.42
C TRP A 589 -13.02 -35.63 -3.71
N ASP A 590 -13.13 -36.88 -3.26
CA ASP A 590 -12.04 -37.65 -2.66
C ASP A 590 -11.70 -38.81 -3.62
N PRO A 591 -10.85 -38.57 -4.63
CA PRO A 591 -10.38 -39.64 -5.50
C PRO A 591 -9.69 -40.73 -4.68
N GLY A 592 -10.01 -41.99 -4.95
CA GLY A 592 -9.32 -43.11 -4.31
C GLY A 592 -7.84 -43.16 -4.75
N THR A 593 -7.01 -43.84 -3.96
CA THR A 593 -5.55 -43.90 -4.14
C THR A 593 -5.04 -44.48 -5.47
N ILE A 594 -5.93 -45.16 -6.18
CA ILE A 594 -5.65 -45.83 -7.46
C ILE A 594 -6.11 -44.97 -8.65
N SER A 595 -6.95 -43.95 -8.43
CA SER A 595 -7.24 -43.01 -9.52
C SER A 595 -6.01 -42.16 -9.73
N GLY A 596 -5.48 -42.14 -10.95
CA GLY A 596 -4.26 -41.41 -11.29
C GLY A 596 -4.28 -39.93 -10.92
N CYS A 597 -5.47 -39.35 -10.68
CA CYS A 597 -5.68 -37.98 -10.25
C CYS A 597 -5.76 -37.86 -8.72
N GLN A 598 -4.75 -37.26 -8.08
CA GLN A 598 -4.58 -37.17 -6.63
C GLN A 598 -4.65 -35.72 -6.15
N LEU A 599 -5.01 -35.49 -4.88
CA LEU A 599 -5.12 -34.14 -4.32
C LEU A 599 -3.74 -33.47 -4.24
N ALA A 600 -3.58 -32.34 -4.93
CA ALA A 600 -2.31 -31.59 -4.98
C ALA A 600 -2.36 -30.32 -4.15
N ARG A 601 -3.50 -29.60 -4.17
CA ARG A 601 -3.70 -28.35 -3.44
C ARG A 601 -5.10 -28.27 -2.85
N GLU A 602 -5.21 -27.79 -1.61
CA GLU A 602 -6.47 -27.45 -0.96
C GLU A 602 -6.43 -26.00 -0.46
N TYR A 603 -7.46 -25.24 -0.81
CA TYR A 603 -7.74 -23.92 -0.24
C TYR A 603 -9.01 -24.00 0.60
N LYS A 604 -8.99 -23.36 1.76
CA LYS A 604 -10.17 -23.08 2.57
C LYS A 604 -10.33 -21.59 2.73
N TRP A 605 -11.49 -21.05 2.39
CA TRP A 605 -11.81 -19.63 2.46
C TRP A 605 -12.89 -19.39 3.51
N ASN A 606 -12.49 -18.77 4.61
CA ASN A 606 -13.37 -18.35 5.69
C ASN A 606 -13.72 -16.88 5.52
N LEU A 607 -14.97 -16.59 5.14
CA LEU A 607 -15.42 -15.23 4.83
C LEU A 607 -15.71 -14.45 6.10
N TYR A 608 -15.03 -13.31 6.25
CA TYR A 608 -15.20 -12.41 7.40
C TYR A 608 -16.12 -11.23 7.08
N ARG A 609 -15.97 -10.65 5.89
CA ARG A 609 -16.71 -9.45 5.47
C ARG A 609 -16.79 -9.38 3.94
N VAL A 610 -17.87 -8.78 3.44
CA VAL A 610 -18.00 -8.27 2.07
C VAL A 610 -18.40 -6.81 2.16
N ASP A 611 -17.80 -5.94 1.36
CA ASP A 611 -18.15 -4.52 1.33
C ASP A 611 -19.07 -4.13 0.16
N GLY A 612 -19.35 -2.84 0.03
CA GLY A 612 -20.24 -2.29 -1.00
C GLY A 612 -19.73 -2.41 -2.44
N GLU A 613 -18.47 -2.81 -2.65
CA GLU A 613 -17.81 -2.90 -3.95
C GLU A 613 -17.54 -4.36 -4.36
N ASN A 614 -18.18 -5.32 -3.68
CA ASN A 614 -17.94 -6.76 -3.87
C ASN A 614 -16.49 -7.18 -3.61
N ARG A 615 -15.83 -6.56 -2.63
CA ARG A 615 -14.54 -7.01 -2.10
C ARG A 615 -14.77 -7.97 -0.93
N PHE A 616 -14.15 -9.14 -0.99
CA PHE A 616 -14.33 -10.26 -0.07
C PHE A 616 -13.09 -10.38 0.81
N TYR A 617 -13.27 -10.20 2.13
CA TYR A 617 -12.21 -10.27 3.13
C TYR A 617 -12.27 -11.62 3.84
N MET A 618 -11.18 -12.38 3.79
CA MET A 618 -11.20 -13.77 4.23
C MET A 618 -9.90 -14.22 4.90
N LYS A 619 -10.04 -15.12 5.89
CA LYS A 619 -8.95 -15.97 6.38
C LYS A 619 -8.83 -17.15 5.43
N LYS A 620 -7.65 -17.34 4.83
CA LYS A 620 -7.34 -18.44 3.93
C LYS A 620 -6.45 -19.46 4.61
N THR A 621 -6.73 -20.74 4.37
CA THR A 621 -5.78 -21.83 4.61
C THR A 621 -5.41 -22.44 3.26
N LEU A 622 -4.12 -22.55 2.97
CA LEU A 622 -3.57 -23.20 1.79
C LEU A 622 -2.75 -24.41 2.23
N LYS A 623 -2.99 -25.56 1.62
CA LYS A 623 -2.21 -26.78 1.81
C LYS A 623 -1.69 -27.28 0.47
N HIS A 624 -0.41 -27.58 0.41
CA HIS A 624 0.26 -28.26 -0.69
C HIS A 624 0.54 -29.70 -0.28
N PHE A 625 0.16 -30.64 -1.13
CA PHE A 625 0.38 -32.06 -0.92
C PHE A 625 1.52 -32.54 -1.81
N SER A 626 2.36 -33.44 -1.29
CA SER A 626 3.51 -33.96 -2.00
C SER A 626 3.10 -34.89 -3.14
N ASP A 627 3.80 -34.83 -4.28
CA ASP A 627 3.66 -35.80 -5.38
C ASP A 627 4.33 -37.17 -5.07
N MET A 628 4.99 -37.33 -3.92
CA MET A 628 5.63 -38.58 -3.54
C MET A 628 4.61 -39.66 -3.18
N SER A 629 4.74 -40.84 -3.78
CA SER A 629 3.84 -41.97 -3.54
C SER A 629 3.83 -42.35 -2.05
N SER A 630 2.72 -42.09 -1.37
CA SER A 630 2.56 -42.42 0.04
C SER A 630 2.62 -43.94 0.30
N ILE A 631 3.19 -44.32 1.45
CA ILE A 631 3.16 -45.69 1.99
C ILE A 631 1.73 -46.03 2.50
N THR A 632 0.91 -45.02 2.79
CA THR A 632 -0.40 -45.11 3.47
C THR A 632 -1.61 -44.87 2.56
N GLY A 633 -1.41 -44.44 1.31
CA GLY A 633 -2.52 -44.11 0.42
C GLY A 633 -3.12 -42.70 0.64
N GLN A 634 -2.43 -41.77 1.28
CA GLN A 634 -2.80 -40.36 1.24
C GLN A 634 -1.54 -39.55 1.01
N LEU A 635 -1.58 -38.62 0.06
CA LEU A 635 -0.45 -37.73 -0.17
C LEU A 635 -0.27 -36.88 1.09
N PRO A 636 0.95 -36.83 1.65
CA PRO A 636 1.22 -36.02 2.83
C PRO A 636 1.26 -34.53 2.48
N VAL A 637 0.85 -33.67 3.42
CA VAL A 637 1.05 -32.23 3.31
C VAL A 637 2.53 -31.91 3.35
N GLU A 638 3.02 -31.20 2.34
CA GLU A 638 4.38 -30.70 2.24
C GLU A 638 4.50 -29.31 2.86
N ASN A 639 3.55 -28.41 2.54
CA ASN A 639 3.54 -27.05 3.05
C ASN A 639 2.13 -26.59 3.37
N ALA A 640 1.97 -25.76 4.41
CA ALA A 640 0.71 -25.12 4.71
C ALA A 640 0.88 -23.67 5.17
N TYR A 641 -0.09 -22.83 4.80
CA TYR A 641 -0.10 -21.40 5.09
C TYR A 641 -1.48 -20.96 5.57
N ILE A 642 -1.52 -20.15 6.64
CA ILE A 642 -2.77 -19.56 7.16
C ILE A 642 -2.60 -18.04 7.25
N TYR A 643 -3.40 -17.29 6.49
CA TYR A 643 -3.23 -15.85 6.30
C TYR A 643 -4.52 -15.12 5.96
N ASN A 644 -4.49 -13.80 6.11
CA ASN A 644 -5.56 -12.89 5.68
C ASN A 644 -5.38 -12.48 4.21
N SER A 645 -6.46 -12.43 3.44
CA SER A 645 -6.48 -12.02 2.03
C SER A 645 -7.78 -11.31 1.68
N LYS A 646 -7.76 -10.39 0.69
CA LYS A 646 -8.99 -9.98 -0.03
C LYS A 646 -8.95 -10.44 -1.48
N MET A 647 -10.14 -10.57 -2.03
CA MET A 647 -10.36 -10.76 -3.46
C MET A 647 -11.53 -9.89 -3.91
N GLU A 648 -11.57 -9.52 -5.18
CA GLU A 648 -12.63 -8.72 -5.76
C GLU A 648 -13.44 -9.58 -6.72
N LYS A 649 -14.77 -9.48 -6.65
CA LYS A 649 -15.62 -10.23 -7.58
C LYS A 649 -15.83 -9.43 -8.85
N ILE A 650 -15.24 -9.89 -9.94
CA ILE A 650 -15.25 -9.22 -11.25
C ILE A 650 -16.30 -9.82 -12.18
N SER A 651 -16.80 -9.01 -13.13
CA SER A 651 -17.83 -9.42 -14.10
C SER A 651 -17.27 -9.89 -15.44
N GLU A 652 -16.03 -9.55 -15.75
CA GLU A 652 -15.36 -9.87 -17.01
C GLU A 652 -13.96 -10.43 -16.72
N ARG A 653 -13.46 -11.34 -17.56
CA ARG A 653 -12.10 -11.88 -17.41
C ARG A 653 -11.08 -10.77 -17.72
N PRO A 654 -9.94 -10.70 -17.00
CA PRO A 654 -8.89 -9.74 -17.30
C PRO A 654 -8.32 -9.91 -18.72
N PHE A 655 -8.30 -11.14 -19.24
CA PHE A 655 -7.89 -11.46 -20.61
C PHE A 655 -8.57 -12.74 -21.11
N GLU A 656 -8.46 -13.02 -22.41
CA GLU A 656 -9.03 -14.23 -23.02
C GLU A 656 -8.19 -15.47 -22.65
N VAL A 657 -8.83 -16.47 -22.03
CA VAL A 657 -8.17 -17.71 -21.62
C VAL A 657 -8.51 -18.82 -22.62
N PRO A 658 -7.51 -19.44 -23.28
CA PRO A 658 -7.77 -20.56 -24.17
C PRO A 658 -8.43 -21.74 -23.44
N GLY A 659 -9.60 -22.16 -23.91
CA GLY A 659 -10.27 -23.38 -23.46
C GLY A 659 -11.41 -23.20 -22.45
N ILE A 660 -11.73 -21.98 -22.03
CA ILE A 660 -12.86 -21.67 -21.13
C ILE A 660 -13.67 -20.46 -21.59
#